data_AF-A0A2P4Q223-F1
#
_entry.id   AF-A0A2P4Q223-F1
#
_cell.length_a   1.000
_cell.length_b   1.000
_cell.length_c   1.000
_cell.angle_alpha   90.00
_cell.angle_beta   90.00
_cell.angle_gamma   90.00
#
_symmetry.space_group_name_H-M   'P 1'
#
loop_
_entity.id
_entity.type
_entity.pdbx_description
1 polymer ?
#
loop_
_entity_poly.entity_id
_entity_poly.type
_entity_poly.pdbx_seq_one_letter_code
_entity_poly.pdbx_strand_id
1 'polypeptide(L)'
;MEKIIESLLNSAHPEDVKNKFIVVYLKGSSNSNNLQKADWEQLCEYAYGLITKNTSRVHYVSGELILSQIAQLQTSIYMLYFNSDWIGQTLSNANNVPSYQQLRALIKIIKFKQEVASNSDDVKNDCQLLQSCANKYIGVVKSRIDWLQLFVYMFIDIPQSIPEDHGRLIEVLVYALAIPENDSLESYNEFVEQTVNLIESLWKKSTENIGITIREVFIRLSSNQTCSKSIVLLISKIPKSCTSIILPYVQKIPPNDINKFEVCIERMISMIPHQFADNIGCWIVELVKALEKSQDKTILIRIARANTARCFEYLLERNARNDALMVGEYLLLGAPDVFDLIISTFSKVLEKIAQEEDRVTLLELSKIAQCLMHRFPSGGYRYSQLSKTLKSLNLPDLKQDEISDILRKNTWFKGTNIAGGRKETMTKTPIYSSQITKKKGLQNLGNTCFMNSVLQALFNSMEFRNRILQAEISKTKTPTIYQLQICFACMMFSTKSYFSPSELLKTLPEWLNDGRQQDCHEFLKQVLFRIEEESEKSKKSISEEISTTTDIPICPFGGKLENTIKCLTCGNKSKTEEEFHDLSLSLKVDASDNLSFSDLLSEFLSEEDLKGDNQYSCDKCGGLRDALKLTRIIIPPRYLILSLNRFEYNVEYGRRIKIMTHVPIQDSLLVVQAHDHDKSINGQINGKVNGITNENVNEIQYDLSAIVIHSGSSAEYGHYYTYAKDEDDDKWYNYNDSYVITSSLSRIISEGKDFKSDTPYLLFFKQKNINNHKLSEISPVLREEVEKKNNYNDAFGKSDFSTDGKKNDKDEENPLSGYDFFDFDKSVF
;
A
#
# COMPACT_ATOMS: atom_id res chain seq x y z
N MET A 1 11.05 -2.10 -65.24
CA MET A 1 12.05 -1.62 -64.25
C MET A 1 12.14 -2.54 -63.02
N GLU A 2 11.01 -2.96 -62.45
CA GLU A 2 10.90 -3.82 -61.25
C GLU A 2 11.96 -4.93 -61.09
N LYS A 3 12.22 -5.77 -62.10
CA LYS A 3 13.05 -6.98 -62.00
C LYS A 3 14.50 -6.68 -61.62
N ILE A 4 15.02 -5.50 -62.00
CA ILE A 4 16.36 -5.04 -61.61
C ILE A 4 16.37 -4.68 -60.12
N ILE A 5 15.32 -4.00 -59.65
CA ILE A 5 15.15 -3.66 -58.24
C ILE A 5 14.89 -4.92 -57.40
N GLU A 6 14.08 -5.85 -57.88
CA GLU A 6 13.84 -7.15 -57.24
C GLU A 6 15.14 -7.95 -57.08
N SER A 7 15.93 -8.05 -58.16
CA SER A 7 17.25 -8.70 -58.13
C SER A 7 18.22 -8.00 -57.16
N LEU A 8 18.17 -6.67 -57.10
CA LEU A 8 18.95 -5.88 -56.14
C LEU A 8 18.50 -6.13 -54.70
N LEU A 9 17.20 -6.15 -54.40
CA LEU A 9 16.68 -6.38 -53.05
C LEU A 9 17.04 -7.78 -52.55
N ASN A 10 17.00 -8.78 -53.43
CA ASN A 10 17.42 -10.16 -53.17
C ASN A 10 18.95 -10.36 -53.10
N SER A 11 19.76 -9.36 -53.48
CA SER A 11 21.23 -9.44 -53.43
C SER A 11 21.79 -9.33 -52.00
N ALA A 12 23.05 -9.75 -51.81
CA ALA A 12 23.78 -9.61 -50.55
C ALA A 12 24.38 -8.20 -50.29
N HIS A 13 24.02 -7.18 -51.08
CA HIS A 13 24.57 -5.83 -50.89
C HIS A 13 24.05 -5.13 -49.62
N PRO A 14 24.83 -4.21 -49.01
CA PRO A 14 24.36 -3.39 -47.88
C PRO A 14 23.13 -2.53 -48.23
N GLU A 15 22.30 -2.24 -47.24
CA GLU A 15 21.04 -1.48 -47.42
C GLU A 15 21.28 -0.05 -47.95
N ASP A 16 22.34 0.63 -47.50
CA ASP A 16 22.68 1.97 -47.99
C ASP A 16 23.09 1.95 -49.48
N VAL A 17 23.81 0.91 -49.91
CA VAL A 17 24.19 0.69 -51.31
C VAL A 17 22.95 0.40 -52.16
N LYS A 18 22.02 -0.44 -51.69
CA LYS A 18 20.74 -0.72 -52.36
C LYS A 18 19.92 0.57 -52.53
N ASN A 19 19.77 1.36 -51.47
CA ASN A 19 18.99 2.60 -51.49
C ASN A 19 19.64 3.66 -52.40
N LYS A 20 20.96 3.84 -52.36
CA LYS A 20 21.70 4.73 -53.28
C LYS A 20 21.52 4.30 -54.74
N PHE A 21 21.62 3.00 -55.03
CA PHE A 21 21.42 2.48 -56.38
C PHE A 21 20.01 2.77 -56.89
N ILE A 22 18.96 2.52 -56.08
CA ILE A 22 17.57 2.79 -56.46
C ILE A 22 17.39 4.27 -56.87
N VAL A 23 17.89 5.21 -56.06
CA VAL A 23 17.79 6.66 -56.37
C VAL A 23 18.51 7.01 -57.68
N VAL A 24 19.73 6.51 -57.89
CA VAL A 24 20.51 6.78 -59.11
C VAL A 24 19.86 6.14 -60.34
N TYR A 25 19.37 4.90 -60.21
CA TYR A 25 18.74 4.15 -61.29
C TYR A 25 17.45 4.82 -61.76
N LEU A 26 16.58 5.27 -60.84
CA LEU A 26 15.33 5.95 -61.20
C LEU A 26 15.58 7.34 -61.82
N LYS A 27 16.55 8.11 -61.32
CA LYS A 27 16.97 9.39 -61.92
C LYS A 27 17.62 9.25 -63.29
N GLY A 28 18.39 8.19 -63.51
CA GLY A 28 18.91 7.86 -64.86
C GLY A 28 17.77 7.46 -65.81
N SER A 29 16.79 6.71 -65.29
CA SER A 29 15.63 6.24 -66.05
C SER A 29 14.70 7.37 -66.47
N SER A 30 14.41 8.35 -65.61
CA SER A 30 13.55 9.51 -65.95
C SER A 30 14.10 10.39 -67.07
N ASN A 31 15.42 10.37 -67.30
CA ASN A 31 16.08 11.13 -68.37
C ASN A 31 16.15 10.34 -69.70
N SER A 32 15.59 9.13 -69.76
CA SER A 32 15.55 8.30 -70.96
C SER A 32 14.20 8.42 -71.68
N ASN A 33 14.22 8.82 -72.94
CA ASN A 33 13.02 8.90 -73.80
C ASN A 33 12.39 7.52 -74.13
N ASN A 34 12.94 6.42 -73.63
CA ASN A 34 12.55 5.06 -73.99
C ASN A 34 11.49 4.43 -73.06
N LEU A 35 11.16 5.05 -71.92
CA LEU A 35 10.17 4.52 -70.97
C LEU A 35 8.77 5.06 -71.24
N GLN A 36 7.79 4.17 -71.23
CA GLN A 36 6.38 4.51 -71.44
C GLN A 36 5.66 4.71 -70.10
N LYS A 37 4.46 5.31 -70.17
CA LYS A 37 3.58 5.50 -68.99
C LYS A 37 3.36 4.20 -68.22
N ALA A 38 3.12 3.10 -68.94
CA ALA A 38 2.89 1.79 -68.35
C ALA A 38 4.07 1.26 -67.51
N ASP A 39 5.33 1.54 -67.89
CA ASP A 39 6.51 1.11 -67.12
C ASP A 39 6.55 1.74 -65.72
N TRP A 40 6.07 2.98 -65.60
CA TRP A 40 6.00 3.72 -64.34
C TRP A 40 4.77 3.33 -63.51
N GLU A 41 3.63 3.06 -64.15
CA GLU A 41 2.43 2.51 -63.48
C GLU A 41 2.70 1.13 -62.88
N GLN A 42 3.39 0.25 -63.62
CA GLN A 42 3.80 -1.06 -63.13
C GLN A 42 4.78 -0.95 -61.96
N LEU A 43 5.66 0.05 -61.97
CA LEU A 43 6.59 0.32 -60.86
C LEU A 43 5.85 0.86 -59.61
N CYS A 44 4.80 1.67 -59.79
CA CYS A 44 3.89 2.06 -58.69
C CYS A 44 3.20 0.83 -58.06
N GLU A 45 2.68 -0.08 -58.88
CA GLU A 45 2.07 -1.33 -58.38
C GLU A 45 3.09 -2.18 -57.62
N TYR A 46 4.29 -2.36 -58.17
CA TYR A 46 5.37 -3.11 -57.54
C TYR A 46 5.76 -2.50 -56.19
N ALA A 47 5.97 -1.18 -56.11
CA ALA A 47 6.35 -0.49 -54.88
C ALA A 47 5.24 -0.52 -53.81
N TYR A 48 3.98 -0.39 -54.21
CA TYR A 48 2.83 -0.62 -53.31
C TYR A 48 2.77 -2.08 -52.83
N GLY A 49 3.05 -3.04 -53.71
CA GLY A 49 3.19 -4.46 -53.37
C GLY A 49 4.31 -4.74 -52.39
N LEU A 50 5.45 -4.05 -52.50
CA LEU A 50 6.57 -4.15 -51.55
C LEU A 50 6.14 -3.78 -50.12
N ILE A 51 5.35 -2.70 -49.97
CA ILE A 51 4.86 -2.24 -48.66
C ILE A 51 3.74 -3.15 -48.12
N THR A 52 2.81 -3.58 -48.98
CA THR A 52 1.59 -4.26 -48.53
C THR A 52 1.71 -5.78 -48.38
N LYS A 53 2.58 -6.44 -49.15
CA LYS A 53 2.69 -7.91 -49.20
C LYS A 53 3.90 -8.46 -48.43
N ASN A 54 4.92 -7.64 -48.13
CA ASN A 54 6.14 -8.08 -47.45
C ASN A 54 6.25 -7.52 -46.02
N THR A 55 6.76 -8.33 -45.10
CA THR A 55 6.87 -7.98 -43.67
C THR A 55 8.25 -7.46 -43.25
N SER A 56 9.28 -7.59 -44.09
CA SER A 56 10.64 -7.16 -43.74
C SER A 56 10.82 -5.64 -43.83
N ARG A 57 11.58 -5.07 -42.90
CA ARG A 57 11.96 -3.64 -42.89
C ARG A 57 12.56 -3.16 -44.23
N VAL A 58 13.43 -3.96 -44.86
CA VAL A 58 14.11 -3.59 -46.12
C VAL A 58 13.11 -3.38 -47.26
N HIS A 59 12.23 -4.34 -47.53
CA HIS A 59 11.19 -4.20 -48.57
C HIS A 59 10.27 -3.00 -48.31
N TYR A 60 9.89 -2.74 -47.05
CA TYR A 60 9.11 -1.56 -46.68
C TYR A 60 9.85 -0.24 -47.01
N VAL A 61 11.10 -0.09 -46.53
CA VAL A 61 11.92 1.12 -46.74
C VAL A 61 12.19 1.37 -48.22
N SER A 62 12.51 0.32 -48.98
CA SER A 62 12.72 0.43 -50.42
C SER A 62 11.42 0.74 -51.18
N GLY A 63 10.28 0.21 -50.77
CA GLY A 63 8.97 0.56 -51.35
C GLY A 63 8.62 2.04 -51.13
N GLU A 64 8.80 2.55 -49.90
CA GLU A 64 8.59 3.97 -49.56
C GLU A 64 9.54 4.88 -50.37
N LEU A 65 10.82 4.50 -50.50
CA LEU A 65 11.81 5.21 -51.31
C LEU A 65 11.44 5.27 -52.80
N ILE A 66 10.98 4.15 -53.37
CA ILE A 66 10.58 4.10 -54.79
C ILE A 66 9.37 5.00 -55.04
N LEU A 67 8.32 4.93 -54.20
CA LEU A 67 7.14 5.79 -54.35
C LEU A 67 7.50 7.28 -54.25
N SER A 68 8.35 7.66 -53.28
CA SER A 68 8.86 9.04 -53.15
C SER A 68 9.59 9.51 -54.42
N GLN A 69 10.45 8.66 -55.01
CA GLN A 69 11.15 9.02 -56.25
C GLN A 69 10.22 9.08 -57.46
N ILE A 70 9.21 8.22 -57.58
CA ILE A 70 8.24 8.31 -58.70
C ILE A 70 7.40 9.59 -58.57
N ALA A 71 6.95 9.96 -57.36
CA ALA A 71 6.19 11.19 -57.13
C ALA A 71 6.97 12.44 -57.59
N GLN A 72 8.28 12.48 -57.34
CA GLN A 72 9.17 13.58 -57.72
C GLN A 72 9.54 13.59 -59.21
N LEU A 73 9.79 12.41 -59.81
CA LEU A 73 10.29 12.29 -61.19
C LEU A 73 9.18 12.21 -62.24
N GLN A 74 7.99 11.73 -61.87
CA GLN A 74 6.86 11.44 -62.77
C GLN A 74 5.51 11.80 -62.11
N THR A 75 5.43 13.01 -61.54
CA THR A 75 4.28 13.50 -60.78
C THR A 75 2.93 13.25 -61.46
N SER A 76 2.81 13.54 -62.77
CA SER A 76 1.55 13.35 -63.51
C SER A 76 1.11 11.88 -63.60
N ILE A 77 2.06 10.93 -63.70
CA ILE A 77 1.74 9.49 -63.72
C ILE A 77 1.36 9.04 -62.31
N TYR A 78 2.12 9.46 -61.30
CA TYR A 78 1.89 9.14 -59.89
C TYR A 78 0.50 9.59 -59.41
N MET A 79 0.11 10.84 -59.71
CA MET A 79 -1.20 11.39 -59.39
C MET A 79 -2.35 10.66 -60.09
N LEU A 80 -2.17 10.28 -61.37
CA LEU A 80 -3.20 9.63 -62.17
C LEU A 80 -3.41 8.16 -61.77
N TYR A 81 -2.33 7.46 -61.40
CA TYR A 81 -2.38 6.09 -60.88
C TYR A 81 -3.01 6.04 -59.49
N PHE A 82 -2.51 6.84 -58.54
CA PHE A 82 -3.02 6.90 -57.16
C PHE A 82 -4.13 7.95 -57.00
N ASN A 83 -5.15 7.91 -57.85
CA ASN A 83 -6.28 8.85 -57.81
C ASN A 83 -7.24 8.62 -56.63
N SER A 84 -8.12 9.60 -56.37
CA SER A 84 -9.15 9.54 -55.31
C SER A 84 -9.98 8.25 -55.31
N ASP A 85 -10.38 7.73 -56.48
CA ASP A 85 -11.22 6.51 -56.58
C ASP A 85 -10.46 5.27 -56.12
N TRP A 86 -9.19 5.14 -56.52
CA TRP A 86 -8.31 4.03 -56.10
C TRP A 86 -8.07 4.06 -54.58
N ILE A 87 -7.89 5.26 -54.01
CA ILE A 87 -7.74 5.46 -52.56
C ILE A 87 -9.04 5.07 -51.83
N GLY A 88 -10.19 5.53 -52.33
CA GLY A 88 -11.51 5.19 -51.79
C GLY A 88 -11.81 3.69 -51.81
N GLN A 89 -11.51 3.00 -52.92
CA GLN A 89 -11.63 1.53 -53.03
C GLN A 89 -10.70 0.81 -52.04
N THR A 90 -9.46 1.26 -51.90
CA THR A 90 -8.49 0.66 -50.98
C THR A 90 -8.94 0.76 -49.51
N LEU A 91 -9.59 1.87 -49.13
CA LEU A 91 -10.14 2.11 -47.79
C LEU A 91 -11.47 1.38 -47.50
N SER A 92 -12.18 0.89 -48.53
CA SER A 92 -13.56 0.36 -48.42
C SER A 92 -13.72 -1.14 -48.70
N ASN A 93 -12.62 -1.87 -48.91
CA ASN A 93 -12.61 -3.29 -49.29
C ASN A 93 -13.49 -4.22 -48.43
N ALA A 94 -13.93 -5.33 -49.05
CA ALA A 94 -15.10 -6.17 -48.71
C ALA A 94 -15.32 -6.60 -47.24
N ASN A 95 -14.30 -6.59 -46.39
CA ASN A 95 -14.42 -6.90 -44.94
C ASN A 95 -14.54 -5.64 -44.05
N ASN A 96 -14.77 -4.47 -44.65
CA ASN A 96 -15.16 -3.24 -43.98
C ASN A 96 -14.10 -2.61 -43.04
N VAL A 97 -12.81 -2.98 -43.19
CA VAL A 97 -11.63 -2.31 -42.60
C VAL A 97 -10.42 -2.53 -43.55
N PRO A 98 -9.61 -1.50 -43.90
CA PRO A 98 -8.33 -1.72 -44.60
C PRO A 98 -7.34 -2.47 -43.69
N SER A 99 -6.37 -3.20 -44.24
CA SER A 99 -5.30 -3.79 -43.41
C SER A 99 -4.28 -2.75 -42.95
N TYR A 100 -3.54 -3.06 -41.88
CA TYR A 100 -2.52 -2.17 -41.31
C TYR A 100 -1.50 -1.68 -42.36
N GLN A 101 -0.97 -2.60 -43.18
CA GLN A 101 0.01 -2.25 -44.21
C GLN A 101 -0.62 -1.46 -45.37
N GLN A 102 -1.89 -1.70 -45.70
CA GLN A 102 -2.61 -0.89 -46.70
C GLN A 102 -2.80 0.54 -46.23
N LEU A 103 -3.26 0.75 -44.98
CA LEU A 103 -3.40 2.10 -44.42
C LEU A 103 -2.04 2.81 -44.33
N ARG A 104 -1.00 2.10 -43.88
CA ARG A 104 0.37 2.63 -43.83
C ARG A 104 0.92 3.03 -45.20
N ALA A 105 0.66 2.24 -46.24
CA ALA A 105 0.99 2.59 -47.62
C ALA A 105 0.23 3.84 -48.09
N LEU A 106 -1.08 3.92 -47.84
CA LEU A 106 -1.91 5.05 -48.23
C LEU A 106 -1.44 6.37 -47.60
N ILE A 107 -1.08 6.37 -46.33
CA ILE A 107 -0.55 7.55 -45.62
C ILE A 107 0.71 8.07 -46.34
N LYS A 108 1.65 7.19 -46.68
CA LYS A 108 2.86 7.57 -47.43
C LYS A 108 2.57 8.04 -48.84
N ILE A 109 1.64 7.37 -49.55
CA ILE A 109 1.24 7.76 -50.90
C ILE A 109 0.70 9.20 -50.90
N ILE A 110 -0.27 9.49 -50.02
CA ILE A 110 -0.94 10.79 -49.94
C ILE A 110 0.01 11.88 -49.43
N LYS A 111 0.91 11.56 -48.49
CA LYS A 111 2.00 12.48 -48.10
C LYS A 111 2.88 12.87 -49.30
N PHE A 112 3.31 11.91 -50.10
CA PHE A 112 4.09 12.23 -51.30
C PHE A 112 3.27 13.02 -52.34
N LYS A 113 1.95 12.79 -52.47
CA LYS A 113 1.06 13.65 -53.27
C LYS A 113 1.02 15.09 -52.73
N GLN A 114 0.97 15.28 -51.40
CA GLN A 114 1.04 16.61 -50.77
C GLN A 114 2.38 17.30 -51.03
N GLU A 115 3.51 16.60 -50.92
CA GLU A 115 4.85 17.15 -51.16
C GLU A 115 5.04 17.69 -52.58
N VAL A 116 4.43 17.06 -53.60
CA VAL A 116 4.61 17.44 -55.02
C VAL A 116 3.44 18.23 -55.62
N ALA A 117 2.26 18.19 -55.01
CA ALA A 117 1.02 18.75 -55.57
C ALA A 117 0.05 19.31 -54.50
N SER A 118 0.57 19.94 -53.44
CA SER A 118 -0.18 20.42 -52.25
C SER A 118 -1.50 21.15 -52.50
N ASN A 119 -1.61 21.93 -53.59
CA ASN A 119 -2.78 22.74 -53.90
C ASN A 119 -3.85 22.03 -54.75
N SER A 120 -3.60 20.78 -55.18
CA SER A 120 -4.51 19.99 -56.01
C SER A 120 -5.80 19.62 -55.26
N ASP A 121 -6.96 19.71 -55.93
CA ASP A 121 -8.24 19.30 -55.35
C ASP A 121 -8.33 17.78 -55.11
N ASP A 122 -7.65 16.97 -55.93
CA ASP A 122 -7.52 15.53 -55.72
C ASP A 122 -6.82 15.21 -54.39
N VAL A 123 -5.79 15.98 -54.01
CA VAL A 123 -5.12 15.84 -52.71
C VAL A 123 -6.01 16.24 -51.54
N LYS A 124 -6.91 17.23 -51.72
CA LYS A 124 -7.89 17.61 -50.69
C LYS A 124 -8.92 16.49 -50.50
N ASN A 125 -9.40 15.89 -51.59
CA ASN A 125 -10.32 14.75 -51.55
C ASN A 125 -9.69 13.54 -50.84
N ASP A 126 -8.43 13.20 -51.17
CA ASP A 126 -7.69 12.12 -50.49
C ASP A 126 -7.61 12.34 -48.96
N CYS A 127 -7.36 13.57 -48.54
CA CYS A 127 -7.30 13.94 -47.13
C CYS A 127 -8.66 13.75 -46.44
N GLN A 128 -9.76 14.11 -47.11
CA GLN A 128 -11.13 13.90 -46.61
C GLN A 128 -11.50 12.40 -46.54
N LEU A 129 -10.99 11.57 -47.46
CA LEU A 129 -11.14 10.12 -47.40
C LEU A 129 -10.39 9.53 -46.19
N LEU A 130 -9.17 10.00 -45.89
CA LEU A 130 -8.45 9.62 -44.66
C LEU A 130 -9.16 10.13 -43.40
N GLN A 131 -9.71 11.35 -43.40
CA GLN A 131 -10.49 11.89 -42.29
C GLN A 131 -11.74 11.05 -42.02
N SER A 132 -12.45 10.64 -43.07
CA SER A 132 -13.62 9.75 -43.00
C SER A 132 -13.23 8.36 -42.46
N CYS A 133 -12.07 7.83 -42.87
CA CYS A 133 -11.50 6.59 -42.33
C CYS A 133 -11.18 6.74 -40.83
N ALA A 134 -10.56 7.84 -40.41
CA ALA A 134 -10.26 8.13 -39.01
C ALA A 134 -11.55 8.19 -38.17
N ASN A 135 -12.52 9.00 -38.58
CA ASN A 135 -13.84 9.13 -37.95
C ASN A 135 -14.53 7.77 -37.74
N LYS A 136 -14.41 6.84 -38.71
CA LYS A 136 -15.05 5.51 -38.65
C LYS A 136 -14.33 4.53 -37.71
N TYR A 137 -12.98 4.48 -37.74
CA TYR A 137 -12.24 3.38 -37.11
C TYR A 137 -11.48 3.74 -35.83
N ILE A 138 -11.15 5.01 -35.55
CA ILE A 138 -10.27 5.36 -34.42
C ILE A 138 -10.80 4.87 -33.06
N GLY A 139 -12.11 4.97 -32.84
CA GLY A 139 -12.76 4.45 -31.64
C GLY A 139 -12.90 2.92 -31.60
N VAL A 140 -12.79 2.25 -32.75
CA VAL A 140 -12.84 0.77 -32.86
C VAL A 140 -11.48 0.16 -32.52
N VAL A 141 -10.39 0.78 -32.99
CA VAL A 141 -9.01 0.30 -32.76
C VAL A 141 -8.41 0.77 -31.44
N LYS A 142 -9.21 1.34 -30.51
CA LYS A 142 -8.70 1.95 -29.28
C LYS A 142 -7.92 1.01 -28.35
N SER A 143 -8.06 -0.31 -28.49
CA SER A 143 -7.28 -1.32 -27.74
C SER A 143 -6.00 -1.78 -28.47
N ARG A 144 -5.66 -1.19 -29.62
CA ARG A 144 -4.57 -1.59 -30.50
C ARG A 144 -3.55 -0.46 -30.65
N ILE A 145 -2.54 -0.47 -29.79
CA ILE A 145 -1.52 0.59 -29.73
C ILE A 145 -0.75 0.75 -31.06
N ASP A 146 -0.53 -0.35 -31.78
CA ASP A 146 0.07 -0.36 -33.13
C ASP A 146 -0.76 0.46 -34.13
N TRP A 147 -2.09 0.37 -34.06
CA TRP A 147 -3.00 1.15 -34.88
C TRP A 147 -3.09 2.61 -34.42
N LEU A 148 -3.09 2.86 -33.11
CA LEU A 148 -3.13 4.22 -32.57
C LEU A 148 -1.86 5.01 -32.94
N GLN A 149 -0.70 4.37 -32.88
CA GLN A 149 0.56 4.94 -33.37
C GLN A 149 0.48 5.25 -34.87
N LEU A 150 -0.11 4.37 -35.69
CA LEU A 150 -0.31 4.64 -37.12
C LEU A 150 -1.26 5.83 -37.38
N PHE A 151 -2.33 5.97 -36.59
CA PHE A 151 -3.24 7.12 -36.67
C PHE A 151 -2.55 8.42 -36.22
N VAL A 152 -1.75 8.40 -35.15
CA VAL A 152 -0.97 9.58 -34.72
C VAL A 152 0.04 10.01 -35.78
N TYR A 153 0.78 9.07 -36.38
CA TYR A 153 1.65 9.38 -37.53
C TYR A 153 0.86 9.99 -38.70
N MET A 154 -0.32 9.46 -39.02
CA MET A 154 -1.19 10.00 -40.08
C MET A 154 -1.62 11.44 -39.78
N PHE A 155 -1.99 11.77 -38.54
CA PHE A 155 -2.42 13.12 -38.15
C PHE A 155 -1.26 14.13 -38.15
N ILE A 156 -0.02 13.67 -37.94
CA ILE A 156 1.18 14.51 -38.00
C ILE A 156 1.63 14.73 -39.44
N ASP A 157 1.70 13.66 -40.24
CA ASP A 157 2.08 13.72 -41.65
C ASP A 157 1.00 14.41 -42.51
N ILE A 158 -0.28 14.27 -42.16
CA ILE A 158 -1.43 14.77 -42.91
C ILE A 158 -2.45 15.41 -41.92
N PRO A 159 -2.23 16.66 -41.44
CA PRO A 159 -3.10 17.30 -40.44
C PRO A 159 -4.57 17.49 -40.87
N GLN A 160 -4.85 17.47 -42.18
CA GLN A 160 -6.21 17.52 -42.72
C GLN A 160 -7.01 16.23 -42.46
N SER A 161 -6.35 15.12 -42.12
CA SER A 161 -6.99 13.84 -41.78
C SER A 161 -7.52 13.77 -40.34
N ILE A 162 -7.28 14.80 -39.52
CA ILE A 162 -7.73 14.85 -38.12
C ILE A 162 -9.27 14.86 -38.05
N PRO A 163 -9.90 13.93 -37.29
CA PRO A 163 -11.33 13.92 -36.99
C PRO A 163 -11.93 15.29 -36.64
N GLU A 164 -13.18 15.51 -37.04
CA GLU A 164 -13.94 16.72 -36.68
C GLU A 164 -14.35 16.71 -35.20
N ASP A 165 -14.70 15.54 -34.68
CA ASP A 165 -14.98 15.30 -33.26
C ASP A 165 -13.65 15.24 -32.46
N HIS A 166 -13.13 16.43 -32.13
CA HIS A 166 -11.92 16.56 -31.31
C HIS A 166 -12.11 15.97 -29.91
N GLY A 167 -13.33 15.96 -29.36
CA GLY A 167 -13.62 15.44 -28.03
C GLY A 167 -13.40 13.93 -27.95
N ARG A 168 -13.98 13.18 -28.89
CA ARG A 168 -13.79 11.72 -29.00
C ARG A 168 -12.38 11.35 -29.44
N LEU A 169 -11.73 12.18 -30.26
CA LEU A 169 -10.32 12.00 -30.59
C LEU A 169 -9.45 12.10 -29.33
N ILE A 170 -9.65 13.13 -28.50
CA ILE A 170 -8.94 13.29 -27.22
C ILE A 170 -9.20 12.10 -26.29
N GLU A 171 -10.43 11.60 -26.19
CA GLU A 171 -10.74 10.39 -25.41
C GLU A 171 -9.83 9.21 -25.81
N VAL A 172 -9.72 8.94 -27.12
CA VAL A 172 -8.92 7.83 -27.63
C VAL A 172 -7.42 8.07 -27.48
N LEU A 173 -6.92 9.30 -27.67
CA LEU A 173 -5.50 9.63 -27.51
C LEU A 173 -5.05 9.58 -26.05
N VAL A 174 -5.88 10.06 -25.11
CA VAL A 174 -5.60 9.94 -23.66
C VAL A 174 -5.70 8.47 -23.22
N TYR A 175 -6.63 7.69 -23.78
CA TYR A 175 -6.65 6.24 -23.58
C TYR A 175 -5.35 5.59 -24.05
N ALA A 176 -4.84 5.96 -25.24
CA ALA A 176 -3.59 5.43 -25.79
C ALA A 176 -2.38 5.69 -24.86
N LEU A 177 -2.27 6.91 -24.31
CA LEU A 177 -1.24 7.30 -23.35
C LEU A 177 -1.34 6.57 -22.00
N ALA A 178 -2.51 6.01 -21.67
CA ALA A 178 -2.71 5.24 -20.44
C ALA A 178 -2.34 3.75 -20.59
N ILE A 179 -2.18 3.22 -21.82
CA ILE A 179 -1.81 1.81 -22.07
C ILE A 179 -0.36 1.57 -21.60
N PRO A 180 -0.10 0.50 -20.82
CA PRO A 180 1.26 0.13 -20.39
C PRO A 180 2.29 0.03 -21.52
N GLU A 181 3.56 0.18 -21.17
CA GLU A 181 4.71 0.14 -22.08
C GLU A 181 4.83 -1.21 -22.83
N ASN A 182 5.29 -1.14 -24.08
CA ASN A 182 5.68 -2.29 -24.91
C ASN A 182 7.22 -2.36 -25.01
N ASP A 183 7.75 -3.52 -25.44
CA ASP A 183 9.17 -3.94 -25.42
C ASP A 183 10.24 -2.99 -26.02
N SER A 184 9.87 -1.87 -26.66
CA SER A 184 10.82 -0.91 -27.25
C SER A 184 10.63 0.51 -26.70
N LEU A 185 11.41 0.86 -25.67
CA LEU A 185 11.28 2.12 -24.91
C LEU A 185 11.46 3.40 -25.75
N GLU A 186 12.39 3.43 -26.70
CA GLU A 186 12.66 4.61 -27.55
C GLU A 186 11.45 4.96 -28.44
N SER A 187 10.91 3.98 -29.19
CA SER A 187 9.75 4.20 -30.05
C SER A 187 8.48 4.53 -29.26
N TYR A 188 8.37 4.07 -28.01
CA TYR A 188 7.25 4.41 -27.14
C TYR A 188 7.33 5.86 -26.66
N ASN A 189 8.52 6.34 -26.29
CA ASN A 189 8.73 7.74 -25.90
C ASN A 189 8.43 8.70 -27.07
N GLU A 190 8.88 8.38 -28.29
CA GLU A 190 8.55 9.17 -29.49
C GLU A 190 7.03 9.25 -29.72
N PHE A 191 6.33 8.11 -29.62
CA PHE A 191 4.87 8.05 -29.74
C PHE A 191 4.15 8.87 -28.65
N VAL A 192 4.64 8.83 -27.41
CA VAL A 192 4.10 9.62 -26.29
C VAL A 192 4.23 11.12 -26.56
N GLU A 193 5.42 11.60 -26.94
CA GLU A 193 5.65 13.01 -27.26
C GLU A 193 4.77 13.48 -28.42
N GLN A 194 4.72 12.70 -29.51
CA GLN A 194 3.88 12.97 -30.67
C GLN A 194 2.39 13.04 -30.33
N THR A 195 1.90 12.11 -29.50
CA THR A 195 0.50 12.08 -29.07
C THR A 195 0.16 13.29 -28.19
N VAL A 196 1.05 13.67 -27.27
CA VAL A 196 0.86 14.86 -26.42
C VAL A 196 0.88 16.14 -27.25
N ASN A 197 1.83 16.29 -28.19
CA ASN A 197 1.91 17.44 -29.09
C ASN A 197 0.64 17.56 -29.97
N LEU A 198 0.08 16.43 -30.41
CA LEU A 198 -1.19 16.40 -31.13
C LEU A 198 -2.34 16.90 -30.24
N ILE A 199 -2.47 16.42 -29.00
CA ILE A 199 -3.49 16.89 -28.05
C ILE A 199 -3.33 18.40 -27.77
N GLU A 200 -2.10 18.89 -27.57
CA GLU A 200 -1.82 20.32 -27.39
C GLU A 200 -2.25 21.16 -28.62
N SER A 201 -2.10 20.62 -29.84
CA SER A 201 -2.60 21.28 -31.05
C SER A 201 -4.14 21.37 -31.10
N LEU A 202 -4.85 20.41 -30.49
CA LEU A 202 -6.32 20.44 -30.39
C LEU A 202 -6.81 21.45 -29.34
N TRP A 203 -6.06 21.68 -28.26
CA TRP A 203 -6.36 22.76 -27.31
C TRP A 203 -6.34 24.15 -27.96
N LYS A 204 -5.49 24.35 -28.98
CA LYS A 204 -5.43 25.60 -29.75
C LYS A 204 -6.67 25.80 -30.65
N LYS A 205 -7.46 24.76 -30.92
CA LYS A 205 -8.72 24.85 -31.69
C LYS A 205 -9.94 25.18 -30.82
N SER A 206 -9.97 24.71 -29.57
CA SER A 206 -11.04 25.01 -28.60
C SER A 206 -10.51 24.84 -27.17
N THR A 207 -10.85 25.78 -26.29
CA THR A 207 -10.53 25.71 -24.85
C THR A 207 -11.29 24.59 -24.14
N GLU A 208 -12.45 24.17 -24.65
CA GLU A 208 -13.23 23.04 -24.13
C GLU A 208 -12.43 21.73 -24.19
N ASN A 209 -11.57 21.56 -25.20
CA ASN A 209 -10.70 20.41 -25.36
C ASN A 209 -9.75 20.21 -24.16
N ILE A 210 -9.36 21.29 -23.47
CA ILE A 210 -8.56 21.21 -22.24
C ILE A 210 -9.39 20.57 -21.11
N GLY A 211 -10.65 21.00 -20.95
CA GLY A 211 -11.57 20.43 -19.96
C GLY A 211 -11.88 18.94 -20.23
N ILE A 212 -12.08 18.56 -21.48
CA ILE A 212 -12.21 17.16 -21.92
C ILE A 212 -10.95 16.36 -21.57
N THR A 213 -9.77 16.92 -21.84
CA THR A 213 -8.48 16.27 -21.54
C THR A 213 -8.29 16.04 -20.04
N ILE A 214 -8.55 17.05 -19.20
CA ILE A 214 -8.43 16.94 -17.74
C ILE A 214 -9.40 15.88 -17.19
N ARG A 215 -10.66 15.91 -17.64
CA ARG A 215 -11.67 14.90 -17.26
C ARG A 215 -11.20 13.49 -17.60
N GLU A 216 -10.68 13.29 -18.81
CA GLU A 216 -10.27 11.97 -19.28
C GLU A 216 -9.03 11.46 -18.54
N VAL A 217 -8.04 12.32 -18.30
CA VAL A 217 -6.87 12.01 -17.47
C VAL A 217 -7.31 11.54 -16.08
N PHE A 218 -8.23 12.25 -15.42
CA PHE A 218 -8.75 11.83 -14.12
C PHE A 218 -9.52 10.50 -14.19
N ILE A 219 -10.30 10.24 -15.24
CA ILE A 219 -10.97 8.94 -15.44
C ILE A 219 -9.95 7.79 -15.55
N ARG A 220 -8.87 7.96 -16.33
CA ARG A 220 -7.83 6.93 -16.49
C ARG A 220 -7.07 6.70 -15.18
N LEU A 221 -6.62 7.77 -14.53
CA LEU A 221 -5.87 7.69 -13.26
C LEU A 221 -6.72 7.08 -12.12
N SER A 222 -8.01 7.39 -12.08
CA SER A 222 -8.96 6.90 -11.06
C SER A 222 -9.51 5.49 -11.33
N SER A 223 -9.09 4.83 -12.42
CA SER A 223 -9.58 3.51 -12.82
C SER A 223 -8.86 2.36 -12.09
N ASN A 224 -9.53 1.21 -11.92
CA ASN A 224 -8.92 0.02 -11.29
C ASN A 224 -7.86 -0.68 -12.19
N GLN A 225 -7.70 -0.27 -13.45
CA GLN A 225 -6.74 -0.86 -14.40
C GLN A 225 -5.36 -0.20 -14.25
N THR A 226 -4.29 -0.90 -14.63
CA THR A 226 -2.94 -0.34 -14.71
C THR A 226 -2.90 0.84 -15.70
N CYS A 227 -2.26 1.94 -15.30
CA CYS A 227 -2.10 3.14 -16.12
C CYS A 227 -0.60 3.40 -16.32
N SER A 228 -0.17 3.65 -17.56
CA SER A 228 1.22 4.02 -17.87
C SER A 228 1.64 5.32 -17.19
N LYS A 229 2.91 5.40 -16.75
CA LYS A 229 3.46 6.63 -16.16
C LYS A 229 3.65 7.74 -17.17
N SER A 230 3.81 7.42 -18.46
CA SER A 230 4.05 8.39 -19.52
C SER A 230 2.92 9.39 -19.76
N ILE A 231 1.70 9.12 -19.27
CA ILE A 231 0.61 10.11 -19.23
C ILE A 231 0.99 11.39 -18.46
N VAL A 232 2.00 11.36 -17.59
CA VAL A 232 2.51 12.55 -16.91
C VAL A 232 2.97 13.65 -17.87
N LEU A 233 3.53 13.29 -19.05
CA LEU A 233 3.93 14.29 -20.05
C LEU A 233 2.73 15.16 -20.47
N LEU A 234 1.55 14.55 -20.60
CA LEU A 234 0.33 15.27 -20.92
C LEU A 234 -0.05 16.23 -19.79
N ILE A 235 -0.05 15.75 -18.54
CA ILE A 235 -0.37 16.54 -17.34
C ILE A 235 0.54 17.77 -17.25
N SER A 236 1.83 17.59 -17.48
CA SER A 236 2.85 18.64 -17.47
C SER A 236 2.67 19.71 -18.54
N LYS A 237 1.96 19.41 -19.64
CA LYS A 237 1.59 20.41 -20.67
C LYS A 237 0.32 21.19 -20.31
N ILE A 238 -0.54 20.69 -19.42
CA ILE A 238 -1.79 21.38 -19.07
C ILE A 238 -1.45 22.65 -18.26
N PRO A 239 -1.94 23.85 -18.65
CA PRO A 239 -1.64 25.08 -17.95
C PRO A 239 -2.03 25.04 -16.46
N LYS A 240 -1.12 25.48 -15.58
CA LYS A 240 -1.34 25.50 -14.12
C LYS A 240 -2.60 26.25 -13.67
N SER A 241 -3.06 27.24 -14.44
CA SER A 241 -4.32 27.97 -14.18
C SER A 241 -5.55 27.06 -14.25
N CYS A 242 -5.48 25.95 -14.97
CA CYS A 242 -6.58 24.99 -15.12
C CYS A 242 -6.78 24.09 -13.89
N THR A 243 -5.90 24.10 -12.89
CA THR A 243 -6.13 23.36 -11.62
C THR A 243 -7.38 23.83 -10.88
N SER A 244 -7.84 25.06 -11.15
CA SER A 244 -9.11 25.61 -10.68
C SER A 244 -10.34 24.73 -10.99
N ILE A 245 -10.30 23.90 -12.03
CA ILE A 245 -11.39 22.97 -12.39
C ILE A 245 -11.53 21.79 -11.42
N ILE A 246 -10.47 21.47 -10.66
CA ILE A 246 -10.40 20.25 -9.84
C ILE A 246 -11.44 20.30 -8.71
N LEU A 247 -11.61 21.46 -8.07
CA LEU A 247 -12.58 21.62 -6.98
C LEU A 247 -14.03 21.41 -7.45
N PRO A 248 -14.54 22.09 -8.50
CA PRO A 248 -15.86 21.79 -9.07
C PRO A 248 -16.04 20.34 -9.53
N TYR A 249 -14.97 19.69 -10.03
CA TYR A 249 -15.02 18.30 -10.48
C TYR A 249 -15.18 17.32 -9.31
N VAL A 250 -14.33 17.43 -8.27
CA VAL A 250 -14.40 16.61 -7.05
C VAL A 250 -15.74 16.77 -6.34
N GLN A 251 -16.27 18.00 -6.25
CA GLN A 251 -17.54 18.30 -5.57
C GLN A 251 -18.78 17.66 -6.21
N LYS A 252 -18.68 17.18 -7.46
CA LYS A 252 -19.81 16.64 -8.22
C LYS A 252 -19.74 15.13 -8.42
N ILE A 253 -18.69 14.49 -7.93
CA ILE A 253 -18.55 13.03 -7.93
C ILE A 253 -19.38 12.43 -6.78
N PRO A 254 -20.10 11.30 -7.01
CA PRO A 254 -20.88 10.65 -5.97
C PRO A 254 -20.02 10.27 -4.75
N PRO A 255 -20.53 10.38 -3.50
CA PRO A 255 -19.76 10.05 -2.30
C PRO A 255 -19.12 8.65 -2.29
N ASN A 256 -19.78 7.66 -2.91
CA ASN A 256 -19.27 6.29 -3.02
C ASN A 256 -17.98 6.20 -3.88
N ASP A 257 -17.82 7.12 -4.83
CA ASP A 257 -16.71 7.17 -5.78
C ASP A 257 -15.52 8.02 -5.28
N ILE A 258 -15.66 8.70 -4.14
CA ILE A 258 -14.61 9.59 -3.61
C ILE A 258 -13.29 8.84 -3.33
N ASN A 259 -13.38 7.56 -2.97
CA ASN A 259 -12.22 6.69 -2.75
C ASN A 259 -11.39 6.46 -4.04
N LYS A 260 -11.95 6.66 -5.24
CA LYS A 260 -11.19 6.54 -6.50
C LYS A 260 -10.10 7.60 -6.62
N PHE A 261 -10.25 8.75 -5.95
CA PHE A 261 -9.21 9.78 -5.89
C PHE A 261 -7.98 9.38 -5.07
N GLU A 262 -8.10 8.43 -4.15
CA GLU A 262 -6.95 7.88 -3.42
C GLU A 262 -5.99 7.17 -4.39
N VAL A 263 -6.55 6.30 -5.24
CA VAL A 263 -5.82 5.61 -6.32
C VAL A 263 -5.25 6.61 -7.33
N CYS A 264 -6.01 7.66 -7.67
CA CYS A 264 -5.54 8.72 -8.55
C CYS A 264 -4.31 9.44 -7.98
N ILE A 265 -4.37 9.87 -6.72
CA ILE A 265 -3.27 10.60 -6.06
C ILE A 265 -2.05 9.70 -5.88
N GLU A 266 -2.23 8.44 -5.46
CA GLU A 266 -1.13 7.46 -5.35
C GLU A 266 -0.38 7.28 -6.67
N ARG A 267 -1.11 7.23 -7.79
CA ARG A 267 -0.53 7.11 -9.14
C ARG A 267 0.20 8.37 -9.55
N MET A 268 -0.40 9.55 -9.37
CA MET A 268 0.24 10.83 -9.66
C MET A 268 1.52 11.02 -8.84
N ILE A 269 1.51 10.64 -7.56
CA ILE A 269 2.73 10.63 -6.73
C ILE A 269 3.76 9.64 -7.28
N SER A 270 3.36 8.43 -7.71
CA SER A 270 4.27 7.45 -8.32
C SER A 270 4.89 7.90 -9.66
N MET A 271 4.36 8.97 -10.27
CA MET A 271 4.85 9.58 -11.51
C MET A 271 5.83 10.74 -11.25
N ILE A 272 5.97 11.26 -10.03
CA ILE A 272 6.91 12.34 -9.68
C ILE A 272 8.37 12.06 -10.12
N PRO A 273 8.92 10.83 -9.98
CA PRO A 273 10.25 10.45 -10.51
C PRO A 273 10.45 10.52 -12.03
N HIS A 274 9.36 10.54 -12.79
CA HIS A 274 9.39 10.21 -14.21
C HIS A 274 10.14 11.25 -15.04
N GLN A 275 10.83 10.84 -16.10
CA GLN A 275 11.63 11.75 -16.95
C GLN A 275 10.80 12.89 -17.59
N PHE A 276 9.50 12.67 -17.75
CA PHE A 276 8.56 13.65 -18.30
C PHE A 276 7.79 14.44 -17.23
N ALA A 277 8.05 14.20 -15.94
CA ALA A 277 7.37 14.89 -14.86
C ALA A 277 7.92 16.31 -14.70
N ASP A 278 7.06 17.27 -15.01
CA ASP A 278 7.24 18.69 -14.68
C ASP A 278 5.94 19.24 -14.10
N ASN A 279 6.01 19.83 -12.91
CA ASN A 279 4.91 20.49 -12.23
C ASN A 279 3.68 19.61 -11.90
N ILE A 280 3.83 18.29 -11.78
CA ILE A 280 2.71 17.42 -11.37
C ILE A 280 2.30 17.67 -9.90
N GLY A 281 3.22 18.20 -9.08
CA GLY A 281 2.99 18.48 -7.66
C GLY A 281 1.85 19.45 -7.40
N CYS A 282 1.68 20.49 -8.23
CA CYS A 282 0.58 21.43 -8.04
C CYS A 282 -0.79 20.80 -8.34
N TRP A 283 -0.87 19.88 -9.31
CA TRP A 283 -2.10 19.13 -9.59
C TRP A 283 -2.48 18.20 -8.43
N ILE A 284 -1.48 17.54 -7.83
CA ILE A 284 -1.68 16.69 -6.64
C ILE A 284 -2.15 17.53 -5.45
N VAL A 285 -1.49 18.66 -5.17
CA VAL A 285 -1.84 19.55 -4.04
C VAL A 285 -3.25 20.14 -4.20
N GLU A 286 -3.63 20.62 -5.38
CA GLU A 286 -4.99 21.13 -5.61
C GLU A 286 -6.07 20.03 -5.55
N LEU A 287 -5.74 18.78 -5.93
CA LEU A 287 -6.64 17.65 -5.74
C LEU A 287 -6.83 17.29 -4.26
N VAL A 288 -5.77 17.31 -3.46
CA VAL A 288 -5.86 17.11 -2.00
C VAL A 288 -6.61 18.27 -1.32
N LYS A 289 -6.40 19.53 -1.73
CA LYS A 289 -7.21 20.70 -1.28
C LYS A 289 -8.69 20.57 -1.65
N ALA A 290 -9.02 19.98 -2.80
CA ALA A 290 -10.40 19.74 -3.19
C ALA A 290 -11.07 18.69 -2.29
N LEU A 291 -10.34 17.63 -1.91
CA LEU A 291 -10.80 16.64 -0.92
C LEU A 291 -10.91 17.22 0.50
N GLU A 292 -10.07 18.18 0.89
CA GLU A 292 -10.23 18.93 2.15
C GLU A 292 -11.61 19.59 2.26
N LYS A 293 -12.09 20.17 1.15
CA LYS A 293 -13.41 20.80 1.07
C LYS A 293 -14.58 19.81 0.98
N SER A 294 -14.33 18.53 0.69
CA SER A 294 -15.39 17.50 0.59
C SER A 294 -15.76 16.85 1.94
N GLN A 295 -15.17 17.31 3.05
CA GLN A 295 -15.43 16.90 4.43
C GLN A 295 -15.13 15.44 4.82
N ASP A 296 -14.75 14.54 3.91
CA ASP A 296 -14.16 13.24 4.28
C ASP A 296 -12.74 13.45 4.82
N LYS A 297 -12.66 13.86 6.08
CA LYS A 297 -11.40 13.98 6.83
C LYS A 297 -10.61 12.69 6.86
N THR A 298 -11.26 11.54 6.61
CA THR A 298 -10.55 10.29 6.54
C THR A 298 -9.68 10.26 5.28
N ILE A 299 -10.21 10.43 4.05
CA ILE A 299 -9.45 10.09 2.81
C ILE A 299 -8.05 10.70 2.78
N LEU A 300 -7.94 11.99 3.15
CA LEU A 300 -6.71 12.74 3.36
C LEU A 300 -5.66 12.04 4.24
N ILE A 301 -6.07 11.49 5.38
CA ILE A 301 -5.18 10.83 6.34
C ILE A 301 -4.66 9.49 5.77
N ARG A 302 -5.44 8.78 4.95
CA ARG A 302 -4.96 7.57 4.24
C ARG A 302 -3.90 7.98 3.22
N ILE A 303 -4.22 8.96 2.37
CA ILE A 303 -3.31 9.50 1.34
C ILE A 303 -1.97 9.92 1.96
N ALA A 304 -1.98 10.72 3.03
CA ALA A 304 -0.76 11.16 3.70
C ALA A 304 0.04 9.97 4.28
N ARG A 305 -0.57 9.09 5.07
CA ARG A 305 0.14 7.94 5.66
C ARG A 305 0.73 6.98 4.60
N ALA A 306 0.06 6.79 3.47
CA ALA A 306 0.51 5.89 2.41
C ALA A 306 1.61 6.49 1.52
N ASN A 307 1.66 7.81 1.37
CA ASN A 307 2.48 8.46 0.34
C ASN A 307 3.57 9.42 0.85
N THR A 308 3.43 10.02 2.03
CA THR A 308 4.39 11.05 2.48
C THR A 308 5.83 10.52 2.52
N ALA A 309 6.06 9.31 3.04
CA ALA A 309 7.40 8.69 3.05
C ALA A 309 8.05 8.65 1.66
N ARG A 310 7.28 8.21 0.66
CA ARG A 310 7.68 8.10 -0.75
C ARG A 310 8.00 9.47 -1.36
N CYS A 311 7.22 10.51 -1.05
CA CYS A 311 7.54 11.88 -1.47
C CYS A 311 8.90 12.35 -0.94
N PHE A 312 9.22 12.07 0.34
CA PHE A 312 10.55 12.42 0.87
C PHE A 312 11.68 11.59 0.25
N GLU A 313 11.45 10.31 -0.08
CA GLU A 313 12.44 9.50 -0.82
C GLU A 313 12.75 10.08 -2.21
N TYR A 314 11.75 10.59 -2.91
CA TYR A 314 11.91 11.22 -4.23
C TYR A 314 12.66 12.56 -4.20
N LEU A 315 12.90 13.19 -3.04
CA LEU A 315 13.77 14.37 -2.94
C LEU A 315 15.23 14.08 -3.31
N LEU A 316 15.64 12.80 -3.23
CA LEU A 316 16.97 12.35 -3.65
C LEU A 316 17.15 12.42 -5.17
N GLU A 317 16.07 12.48 -5.95
CA GLU A 317 16.09 12.64 -7.39
C GLU A 317 15.95 14.13 -7.76
N ARG A 318 16.98 14.70 -8.42
CA ARG A 318 17.06 16.15 -8.67
C ARG A 318 15.94 16.70 -9.55
N ASN A 319 15.45 15.93 -10.51
CA ASN A 319 14.30 16.24 -11.36
C ASN A 319 12.99 16.25 -10.57
N ALA A 320 12.81 15.26 -9.68
CA ALA A 320 11.60 15.12 -8.86
C ALA A 320 11.51 16.13 -7.71
N ARG A 321 12.65 16.63 -7.21
CA ARG A 321 12.80 17.34 -5.93
C ARG A 321 11.78 18.44 -5.66
N ASN A 322 11.46 19.28 -6.64
CA ASN A 322 10.51 20.39 -6.46
C ASN A 322 9.06 19.91 -6.24
N ASP A 323 8.58 18.98 -7.08
CA ASP A 323 7.23 18.42 -6.96
C ASP A 323 7.12 17.49 -5.72
N ALA A 324 8.17 16.70 -5.46
CA ALA A 324 8.30 15.86 -4.29
C ALA A 324 8.24 16.67 -2.99
N LEU A 325 8.92 17.82 -2.92
CA LEU A 325 8.89 18.72 -1.78
C LEU A 325 7.52 19.36 -1.62
N MET A 326 6.94 19.91 -2.69
CA MET A 326 5.63 20.57 -2.68
C MET A 326 4.52 19.64 -2.17
N VAL A 327 4.50 18.39 -2.64
CA VAL A 327 3.52 17.39 -2.20
C VAL A 327 3.85 16.87 -0.79
N GLY A 328 5.12 16.55 -0.52
CA GLY A 328 5.57 16.03 0.77
C GLY A 328 5.32 17.00 1.91
N GLU A 329 5.61 18.29 1.72
CA GLU A 329 5.29 19.37 2.65
C GLU A 329 3.79 19.47 2.91
N TYR A 330 2.97 19.57 1.85
CA TYR A 330 1.53 19.76 2.01
C TYR A 330 0.84 18.56 2.69
N LEU A 331 1.24 17.32 2.35
CA LEU A 331 0.75 16.12 3.03
C LEU A 331 1.20 16.04 4.50
N LEU A 332 2.45 16.38 4.80
CA LEU A 332 3.03 16.26 6.13
C LEU A 332 2.57 17.37 7.09
N LEU A 333 2.47 18.62 6.62
CA LEU A 333 1.91 19.71 7.42
C LEU A 333 0.37 19.63 7.53
N GLY A 334 -0.29 19.04 6.52
CA GLY A 334 -1.71 18.73 6.54
C GLY A 334 -2.09 17.66 7.57
N ALA A 335 -1.28 16.60 7.68
CA ALA A 335 -1.39 15.56 8.69
C ALA A 335 -0.07 15.38 9.48
N PRO A 336 0.22 16.27 10.46
CA PRO A 336 1.49 16.26 11.21
C PRO A 336 1.82 14.93 11.91
N ASP A 337 0.79 14.16 12.31
CA ASP A 337 0.92 12.83 12.92
C ASP A 337 1.63 11.79 12.05
N VAL A 338 1.77 12.05 10.74
CA VAL A 338 2.53 11.22 9.81
C VAL A 338 4.04 11.38 10.01
N PHE A 339 4.50 12.43 10.71
CA PHE A 339 5.93 12.67 10.88
C PHE A 339 6.64 11.50 11.56
N ASP A 340 6.04 10.94 12.61
CA ASP A 340 6.67 9.88 13.41
C ASP A 340 6.83 8.56 12.64
N LEU A 341 6.02 8.33 11.59
CA LEU A 341 6.22 7.23 10.62
C LEU A 341 7.47 7.42 9.75
N ILE A 342 7.87 8.67 9.48
CA ILE A 342 8.86 9.01 8.46
C ILE A 342 10.16 9.59 9.01
N ILE A 343 10.32 9.79 10.32
CA ILE A 343 11.54 10.40 10.92
C ILE A 343 12.83 9.77 10.38
N SER A 344 12.88 8.44 10.25
CA SER A 344 14.07 7.73 9.73
C SER A 344 14.37 8.11 8.28
N THR A 345 13.35 8.06 7.41
CA THR A 345 13.45 8.44 5.99
C THR A 345 13.81 9.91 5.84
N PHE A 346 13.10 10.79 6.54
CA PHE A 346 13.35 12.24 6.56
C PHE A 346 14.79 12.57 6.98
N SER A 347 15.30 11.92 8.05
CA SER A 347 16.67 12.15 8.53
C SER A 347 17.72 11.70 7.49
N LYS A 348 17.55 10.51 6.90
CA LYS A 348 18.43 9.99 5.84
C LYS A 348 18.43 10.89 4.59
N VAL A 349 17.27 11.43 4.23
CA VAL A 349 17.09 12.34 3.09
C VAL A 349 17.77 13.69 3.37
N LEU A 350 17.57 14.27 4.55
CA LEU A 350 18.24 15.49 4.98
C LEU A 350 19.77 15.34 4.95
N GLU A 351 20.30 14.21 5.45
CA GLU A 351 21.74 13.91 5.43
C GLU A 351 22.31 13.77 4.02
N LYS A 352 21.58 13.13 3.09
CA LYS A 352 22.01 13.03 1.69
C LYS A 352 21.97 14.38 0.97
N ILE A 353 20.90 15.16 1.15
CA ILE A 353 20.78 16.48 0.52
C ILE A 353 21.82 17.46 1.13
N ALA A 354 22.21 17.28 2.39
CA ALA A 354 23.32 18.00 3.00
C ALA A 354 24.66 17.71 2.31
N GLN A 355 24.91 16.47 1.89
CA GLN A 355 26.09 16.08 1.10
C GLN A 355 26.06 16.64 -0.33
N GLU A 356 24.88 16.99 -0.85
CA GLU A 356 24.71 17.65 -2.16
C GLU A 356 24.81 19.19 -2.11
N GLU A 357 24.94 19.79 -0.91
CA GLU A 357 25.00 21.24 -0.66
C GLU A 357 23.79 22.06 -1.19
N ASP A 358 22.63 21.43 -1.42
CA ASP A 358 21.41 22.10 -1.88
C ASP A 358 20.75 22.93 -0.75
N ARG A 359 21.27 24.14 -0.56
CA ARG A 359 20.85 25.06 0.51
C ARG A 359 19.38 25.46 0.44
N VAL A 360 18.74 25.45 -0.73
CA VAL A 360 17.33 25.83 -0.89
C VAL A 360 16.45 24.72 -0.31
N THR A 361 16.65 23.49 -0.75
CA THR A 361 15.90 22.34 -0.25
C THR A 361 16.17 22.09 1.24
N LEU A 362 17.42 22.25 1.69
CA LEU A 362 17.78 22.15 3.11
C LEU A 362 17.06 23.19 3.98
N LEU A 363 16.86 24.42 3.48
CA LEU A 363 16.14 25.46 4.22
C LEU A 363 14.67 25.07 4.42
N GLU A 364 13.98 24.60 3.38
CA GLU A 364 12.58 24.17 3.51
C GLU A 364 12.42 22.92 4.39
N LEU A 365 13.29 21.92 4.22
CA LEU A 365 13.33 20.74 5.10
C LEU A 365 13.60 21.13 6.56
N SER A 366 14.47 22.11 6.81
CA SER A 366 14.71 22.64 8.15
C SER A 366 13.45 23.29 8.73
N LYS A 367 12.73 24.14 7.97
CA LYS A 367 11.45 24.73 8.41
C LYS A 367 10.43 23.66 8.77
N ILE A 368 10.24 22.66 7.90
CA ILE A 368 9.32 21.54 8.11
C ILE A 368 9.69 20.78 9.40
N ALA A 369 10.96 20.41 9.55
CA ALA A 369 11.46 19.69 10.71
C ALA A 369 11.25 20.50 12.01
N GLN A 370 11.59 21.80 12.02
CA GLN A 370 11.40 22.67 13.17
C GLN A 370 9.91 22.82 13.54
N CYS A 371 9.02 22.99 12.56
CA CYS A 371 7.58 23.07 12.81
C CYS A 371 7.04 21.80 13.48
N LEU A 372 7.46 20.62 13.00
CA LEU A 372 6.99 19.33 13.52
C LEU A 372 7.65 18.99 14.87
N MET A 373 8.94 19.29 15.03
CA MET A 373 9.69 19.14 16.30
C MET A 373 9.25 20.13 17.39
N HIS A 374 8.45 21.14 17.05
CA HIS A 374 7.79 22.06 18.00
C HIS A 374 6.32 21.66 18.26
N ARG A 375 5.52 21.44 17.19
CA ARG A 375 4.11 20.98 17.25
C ARG A 375 3.95 19.79 18.18
N PHE A 376 4.95 18.93 18.12
CA PHE A 376 5.16 17.80 18.97
C PHE A 376 6.43 18.12 19.82
N PRO A 377 6.39 18.14 21.18
CA PRO A 377 7.61 18.38 22.01
C PRO A 377 8.21 17.22 22.88
N SER A 378 7.59 16.04 23.06
CA SER A 378 8.13 14.91 23.89
C SER A 378 8.87 13.69 23.23
N GLY A 379 9.04 13.55 21.92
CA GLY A 379 9.65 12.38 21.27
C GLY A 379 11.18 12.22 21.41
N GLY A 380 11.82 13.01 22.28
CA GLY A 380 13.15 12.73 22.86
C GLY A 380 14.21 12.18 21.91
N TYR A 381 14.66 10.95 22.16
CA TYR A 381 15.75 10.32 21.40
C TYR A 381 15.44 10.10 19.90
N ARG A 382 14.16 10.08 19.50
CA ARG A 382 13.75 9.83 18.10
C ARG A 382 14.27 10.91 17.15
N TYR A 383 14.33 12.16 17.61
CA TYR A 383 14.93 13.27 16.86
C TYR A 383 16.41 13.48 17.18
N SER A 384 17.08 12.60 17.93
CA SER A 384 18.48 12.82 18.32
C SER A 384 19.41 12.88 17.10
N GLN A 385 19.14 12.09 16.05
CA GLN A 385 19.87 12.15 14.79
C GLN A 385 19.50 13.43 14.02
N LEU A 386 18.21 13.64 13.76
CA LEU A 386 17.69 14.82 13.06
C LEU A 386 18.19 16.15 13.68
N SER A 387 18.19 16.25 15.00
CA SER A 387 18.65 17.43 15.75
C SER A 387 20.16 17.64 15.65
N LYS A 388 20.97 16.57 15.58
CA LYS A 388 22.42 16.70 15.32
C LYS A 388 22.65 17.21 13.91
N THR A 389 21.97 16.64 12.92
CA THR A 389 22.08 17.03 11.52
C THR A 389 21.67 18.49 11.34
N LEU A 390 20.50 18.91 11.82
CA LEU A 390 20.05 20.32 11.75
C LEU A 390 21.04 21.29 12.40
N LYS A 391 21.57 20.97 13.59
CA LYS A 391 22.60 21.79 14.26
C LYS A 391 23.91 21.89 13.47
N SER A 392 24.31 20.81 12.78
CA SER A 392 25.54 20.83 11.96
C SER A 392 25.42 21.71 10.71
N LEU A 393 24.20 21.97 10.23
CA LEU A 393 23.94 22.71 8.99
C LEU A 393 23.94 24.24 9.16
N ASN A 394 23.95 24.76 10.39
CA ASN A 394 23.92 26.21 10.68
C ASN A 394 22.82 26.98 9.92
N LEU A 395 21.62 26.39 9.84
CA LEU A 395 20.45 26.99 9.18
C LEU A 395 19.68 27.91 10.14
N PRO A 396 18.86 28.85 9.63
CA PRO A 396 18.06 29.73 10.48
C PRO A 396 17.04 28.96 11.33
N ASP A 397 16.94 29.34 12.60
CA ASP A 397 15.85 28.93 13.48
C ASP A 397 14.62 29.82 13.26
N LEU A 398 13.44 29.21 13.13
CA LEU A 398 12.14 29.87 13.05
C LEU A 398 11.70 30.37 14.41
N LYS A 399 11.02 31.51 14.44
CA LYS A 399 10.36 32.02 15.65
C LYS A 399 9.13 31.19 15.98
N GLN A 400 8.77 31.16 17.26
CA GLN A 400 7.62 30.40 17.74
C GLN A 400 6.29 30.87 17.11
N ASP A 401 6.16 32.17 16.79
CA ASP A 401 4.99 32.71 16.10
C ASP A 401 4.94 32.25 14.64
N GLU A 402 6.08 32.23 13.93
CA GLU A 402 6.20 31.76 12.54
C GLU A 402 5.83 30.27 12.45
N ILE A 403 6.36 29.44 13.35
CA ILE A 403 6.01 28.02 13.48
C ILE A 403 4.50 27.85 13.71
N SER A 404 3.93 28.60 14.66
CA SER A 404 2.50 28.52 15.00
C SER A 404 1.63 28.91 13.80
N ASP A 405 2.05 29.90 13.02
CA ASP A 405 1.36 30.34 11.81
C ASP A 405 1.44 29.34 10.65
N ILE A 406 2.61 28.75 10.41
CA ILE A 406 2.81 27.72 9.39
C ILE A 406 1.92 26.51 9.68
N LEU A 407 1.93 26.03 10.93
CA LEU A 407 1.07 24.92 11.36
C LEU A 407 -0.41 25.28 11.23
N ARG A 408 -0.84 26.43 11.76
CA ARG A 408 -2.24 26.91 11.71
C ARG A 408 -2.78 27.06 10.29
N LYS A 409 -1.94 27.48 9.34
CA LYS A 409 -2.33 27.66 7.93
C LYS A 409 -2.52 26.32 7.23
N ASN A 410 -1.61 25.37 7.45
CA ASN A 410 -1.51 24.12 6.68
C ASN A 410 -2.28 22.92 7.26
N THR A 411 -2.57 22.86 8.57
CA THR A 411 -3.34 21.74 9.13
C THR A 411 -4.77 21.71 8.60
N TRP A 412 -5.18 20.59 7.99
CA TRP A 412 -6.54 20.35 7.47
C TRP A 412 -7.63 20.33 8.56
N PHE A 413 -7.25 20.19 9.84
CA PHE A 413 -8.16 19.95 10.95
C PHE A 413 -8.12 21.08 11.99
N LYS A 414 -8.81 22.18 11.68
CA LYS A 414 -8.98 23.33 12.59
C LYS A 414 -10.10 23.04 13.59
N GLY A 415 -9.84 23.18 14.89
CA GLY A 415 -10.89 23.17 15.93
C GLY A 415 -10.84 22.10 17.03
N THR A 416 -9.66 21.61 17.44
CA THR A 416 -9.52 20.91 18.75
C THR A 416 -8.69 21.77 19.70
N ASN A 417 -9.29 22.22 20.80
CA ASN A 417 -8.56 22.86 21.90
C ASN A 417 -7.56 21.87 22.51
N ILE A 418 -6.27 22.01 22.16
CA ILE A 418 -5.17 21.28 22.76
C ILE A 418 -4.09 22.28 23.17
N ALA A 419 -4.32 22.90 24.33
CA ALA A 419 -3.22 23.44 25.11
C ALA A 419 -2.52 22.27 25.80
N GLY A 420 -1.39 21.80 25.24
CA GLY A 420 -0.49 20.82 25.87
C GLY A 420 -0.27 19.51 25.13
N GLY A 421 0.94 19.35 24.56
CA GLY A 421 1.68 18.07 24.52
C GLY A 421 1.34 17.04 23.44
N ARG A 422 2.37 16.39 22.87
CA ARG A 422 2.31 15.34 21.83
C ARG A 422 1.17 14.32 22.03
N LYS A 423 0.31 14.19 21.03
CA LYS A 423 -0.35 12.92 20.68
C LYS A 423 -0.29 12.75 19.16
N GLU A 424 0.62 11.87 18.77
CA GLU A 424 0.82 11.27 17.45
C GLU A 424 -0.45 10.45 17.10
N THR A 425 -0.64 9.99 15.86
CA THR A 425 -1.42 8.74 15.62
C THR A 425 -0.99 7.98 14.38
N MET A 426 -0.77 6.69 14.59
CA MET A 426 -1.20 5.58 13.73
C MET A 426 -2.52 5.02 14.31
N THR A 427 -3.45 4.40 13.57
CA THR A 427 -3.56 4.25 12.10
C THR A 427 -4.93 4.83 11.67
N LYS A 428 -5.54 4.50 10.52
CA LYS A 428 -6.90 5.00 10.19
C LYS A 428 -7.96 4.00 10.62
N THR A 429 -8.98 4.46 11.33
CA THR A 429 -10.34 3.89 11.32
C THR A 429 -11.35 5.02 11.58
N PRO A 430 -12.64 4.84 11.25
CA PRO A 430 -13.53 5.96 10.89
C PRO A 430 -13.88 6.90 12.05
N ILE A 431 -14.66 7.95 11.72
CA ILE A 431 -15.13 8.98 12.66
C ILE A 431 -15.97 8.31 13.76
N TYR A 432 -15.33 8.04 14.89
CA TYR A 432 -16.00 7.71 16.15
C TYR A 432 -15.98 8.93 17.05
N SER A 433 -17.09 9.19 17.72
CA SER A 433 -17.18 10.15 18.81
C SER A 433 -16.06 9.88 19.81
N SER A 434 -15.18 10.86 20.01
CA SER A 434 -14.01 10.78 20.89
C SER A 434 -14.41 10.85 22.37
N GLN A 435 -15.09 9.80 22.84
CA GLN A 435 -15.20 9.55 24.28
C GLN A 435 -13.80 9.28 24.80
N ILE A 436 -13.26 10.22 25.57
CA ILE A 436 -11.97 10.09 26.26
C ILE A 436 -12.03 8.82 27.12
N THR A 437 -11.29 7.78 26.70
CA THR A 437 -11.27 6.52 27.45
C THR A 437 -10.43 6.69 28.72
N LYS A 438 -10.82 5.99 29.79
CA LYS A 438 -9.99 5.93 31.01
C LYS A 438 -8.88 4.87 30.92
N LYS A 439 -8.89 4.05 29.87
CA LYS A 439 -7.93 2.96 29.63
C LYS A 439 -6.56 3.52 29.22
N LYS A 440 -5.51 2.73 29.44
CA LYS A 440 -4.11 3.21 29.39
C LYS A 440 -3.33 2.52 28.29
N GLY A 441 -2.64 3.32 27.48
CA GLY A 441 -1.69 2.82 26.49
C GLY A 441 -0.33 2.49 27.11
N LEU A 442 0.55 1.89 26.30
CA LEU A 442 1.96 1.67 26.61
C LEU A 442 2.83 2.44 25.61
N GLN A 443 3.83 3.15 26.11
CA GLN A 443 4.77 3.86 25.24
C GLN A 443 5.57 2.87 24.40
N ASN A 444 5.56 3.04 23.08
CA ASN A 444 6.48 2.32 22.20
C ASN A 444 7.91 2.88 22.38
N LEU A 445 8.83 2.01 22.77
CA LEU A 445 10.23 2.35 23.05
C LEU A 445 11.11 2.29 21.80
N GLY A 446 10.54 1.97 20.63
CA GLY A 446 11.18 2.01 19.32
C GLY A 446 10.52 0.98 18.40
N ASN A 447 10.71 -0.30 18.72
CA ASN A 447 10.13 -1.45 18.02
C ASN A 447 9.33 -2.38 18.97
N THR A 448 8.85 -1.87 20.11
CA THR A 448 8.31 -2.71 21.21
C THR A 448 6.80 -2.98 21.12
N CYS A 449 6.19 -2.80 19.95
CA CYS A 449 4.76 -3.04 19.75
C CYS A 449 4.36 -4.51 19.97
N PHE A 450 5.28 -5.46 19.72
CA PHE A 450 5.11 -6.89 20.05
C PHE A 450 4.86 -7.10 21.54
N MET A 451 5.69 -6.48 22.40
CA MET A 451 5.55 -6.50 23.86
C MET A 451 4.26 -5.79 24.28
N ASN A 452 4.05 -4.57 23.79
CA ASN A 452 2.92 -3.74 24.20
C ASN A 452 1.58 -4.45 23.92
N SER A 453 1.47 -5.08 22.76
CA SER A 453 0.26 -5.81 22.35
C SER A 453 -0.04 -7.01 23.25
N VAL A 454 0.96 -7.84 23.54
CA VAL A 454 0.82 -9.01 24.42
C VAL A 454 0.52 -8.60 25.85
N LEU A 455 1.19 -7.55 26.38
CA LEU A 455 0.91 -7.04 27.72
C LEU A 455 -0.53 -6.53 27.86
N GLN A 456 -1.10 -5.91 26.83
CA GLN A 456 -2.49 -5.47 26.84
C GLN A 456 -3.47 -6.65 26.76
N ALA A 457 -3.18 -7.69 25.97
CA ALA A 457 -4.00 -8.91 25.92
C ALA A 457 -4.01 -9.66 27.27
N LEU A 458 -2.82 -9.82 27.87
CA LEU A 458 -2.65 -10.39 29.20
C LEU A 458 -3.35 -9.55 30.29
N PHE A 459 -3.21 -8.22 30.27
CA PHE A 459 -3.84 -7.32 31.24
C PHE A 459 -5.37 -7.40 31.23
N ASN A 460 -5.98 -7.53 30.04
CA ASN A 460 -7.44 -7.63 29.93
C ASN A 460 -7.98 -9.02 30.33
N SER A 461 -7.12 -10.02 30.52
CA SER A 461 -7.49 -11.28 31.18
C SER A 461 -7.58 -11.04 32.69
N MET A 462 -8.78 -10.68 33.19
CA MET A 462 -8.97 -10.13 34.54
C MET A 462 -8.41 -11.05 35.63
N GLU A 463 -8.57 -12.36 35.50
CA GLU A 463 -8.06 -13.32 36.47
C GLU A 463 -6.53 -13.27 36.58
N PHE A 464 -5.83 -13.28 35.43
CA PHE A 464 -4.37 -13.18 35.38
C PHE A 464 -3.88 -11.84 35.96
N ARG A 465 -4.50 -10.74 35.53
CA ARG A 465 -4.22 -9.39 36.06
C ARG A 465 -4.32 -9.34 37.58
N ASN A 466 -5.41 -9.87 38.13
CA ASN A 466 -5.65 -9.88 39.57
C ASN A 466 -4.63 -10.77 40.31
N ARG A 467 -4.38 -11.99 39.81
CA ARG A 467 -3.38 -12.92 40.40
C ARG A 467 -1.98 -12.30 40.41
N ILE A 468 -1.56 -11.64 39.33
CA ILE A 468 -0.30 -10.89 39.28
C ILE A 468 -0.28 -9.78 40.33
N LEU A 469 -1.31 -8.91 40.38
CA LEU A 469 -1.38 -7.79 41.34
C LEU A 469 -1.46 -8.22 42.82
N GLN A 470 -1.88 -9.45 43.09
CA GLN A 470 -1.96 -10.04 44.42
C GLN A 470 -0.78 -10.95 44.77
N ALA A 471 0.12 -11.26 43.83
CA ALA A 471 1.29 -12.09 44.08
C ALA A 471 2.25 -11.45 45.09
N GLU A 472 2.92 -12.29 45.90
CA GLU A 472 3.85 -11.80 46.91
C GLU A 472 5.06 -11.10 46.28
N ILE A 473 5.36 -9.89 46.78
CA ILE A 473 6.47 -9.09 46.30
C ILE A 473 7.78 -9.68 46.83
N SER A 474 8.48 -10.45 45.99
CA SER A 474 9.78 -11.03 46.34
C SER A 474 10.81 -9.93 46.66
N LYS A 475 11.59 -10.15 47.73
CA LYS A 475 12.60 -9.20 48.26
C LYS A 475 13.94 -9.25 47.50
N THR A 476 14.11 -10.15 46.53
CA THR A 476 15.33 -10.25 45.73
C THR A 476 15.36 -9.23 44.58
N LYS A 477 16.56 -8.87 44.08
CA LYS A 477 16.77 -7.80 43.09
C LYS A 477 15.90 -7.97 41.83
N THR A 478 14.89 -7.09 41.69
CA THR A 478 14.06 -6.84 40.49
C THR A 478 13.58 -8.09 39.72
N PRO A 479 12.58 -8.83 40.24
CA PRO A 479 11.91 -9.91 39.53
C PRO A 479 11.05 -9.41 38.36
N THR A 480 10.84 -10.27 37.36
CA THR A 480 9.94 -10.05 36.21
C THR A 480 8.50 -9.83 36.69
N ILE A 481 8.03 -10.64 37.65
CA ILE A 481 6.69 -10.52 38.25
C ILE A 481 6.49 -9.13 38.85
N TYR A 482 7.48 -8.58 39.56
CA TYR A 482 7.36 -7.27 40.20
C TYR A 482 7.26 -6.12 39.20
N GLN A 483 8.03 -6.16 38.10
CA GLN A 483 7.89 -5.14 37.05
C GLN A 483 6.57 -5.28 36.28
N LEU A 484 6.05 -6.51 36.13
CA LEU A 484 4.73 -6.75 35.56
C LEU A 484 3.60 -6.25 36.49
N GLN A 485 3.74 -6.42 37.81
CA GLN A 485 2.85 -5.82 38.81
C GLN A 485 2.82 -4.29 38.70
N ILE A 486 3.97 -3.62 38.63
CA ILE A 486 4.05 -2.16 38.44
C ILE A 486 3.38 -1.77 37.11
N CYS A 487 3.61 -2.53 36.03
CA CYS A 487 2.98 -2.29 34.74
C CYS A 487 1.44 -2.36 34.84
N PHE A 488 0.89 -3.43 35.39
CA PHE A 488 -0.56 -3.60 35.54
C PHE A 488 -1.18 -2.61 36.54
N ALA A 489 -0.48 -2.26 37.61
CA ALA A 489 -0.91 -1.22 38.55
C ALA A 489 -0.97 0.15 37.86
N CYS A 490 0.00 0.48 37.00
CA CYS A 490 -0.04 1.70 36.19
C CYS A 490 -1.21 1.66 35.17
N MET A 491 -1.49 0.53 34.55
CA MET A 491 -2.64 0.39 33.63
C MET A 491 -3.99 0.59 34.34
N MET A 492 -4.14 0.17 35.61
CA MET A 492 -5.38 0.38 36.37
C MET A 492 -5.49 1.79 36.97
N PHE A 493 -4.41 2.32 37.57
CA PHE A 493 -4.49 3.45 38.51
C PHE A 493 -3.68 4.70 38.10
N SER A 494 -2.91 4.67 37.01
CA SER A 494 -2.18 5.87 36.57
C SER A 494 -3.14 7.01 36.17
N THR A 495 -2.76 8.26 36.43
CA THR A 495 -3.49 9.44 35.94
C THR A 495 -3.13 9.79 34.49
N LYS A 496 -1.93 9.43 34.03
CA LYS A 496 -1.46 9.60 32.65
C LYS A 496 -2.29 8.75 31.69
N SER A 497 -2.32 9.07 30.39
CA SER A 497 -3.04 8.23 29.39
C SER A 497 -2.23 7.05 28.85
N TYR A 498 -0.91 7.06 29.08
CA TYR A 498 0.01 5.97 28.79
C TYR A 498 1.24 6.10 29.70
N PHE A 499 2.07 5.07 29.77
CA PHE A 499 3.34 5.08 30.53
C PHE A 499 4.39 4.17 29.87
N SER A 500 5.65 4.29 30.29
CA SER A 500 6.77 3.47 29.79
C SER A 500 6.88 2.12 30.52
N PRO A 501 6.87 0.98 29.82
CA PRO A 501 7.18 -0.33 30.37
C PRO A 501 8.70 -0.64 30.41
N SER A 502 9.59 0.36 30.29
CA SER A 502 11.05 0.17 30.15
C SER A 502 11.71 -0.71 31.21
N GLU A 503 11.22 -0.67 32.45
CA GLU A 503 11.80 -1.45 33.54
C GLU A 503 11.44 -2.94 33.48
N LEU A 504 10.27 -3.28 32.90
CA LEU A 504 9.91 -4.67 32.62
C LEU A 504 10.79 -5.25 31.51
N LEU A 505 11.01 -4.50 30.42
CA LEU A 505 11.85 -4.95 29.31
C LEU A 505 13.29 -5.28 29.75
N LYS A 506 13.83 -4.56 30.74
CA LYS A 506 15.16 -4.83 31.33
C LYS A 506 15.26 -6.13 32.15
N THR A 507 14.14 -6.74 32.56
CA THR A 507 14.13 -8.03 33.29
C THR A 507 14.12 -9.25 32.36
N LEU A 508 13.83 -9.02 31.08
CA LEU A 508 13.73 -10.06 30.05
C LEU A 508 15.09 -10.29 29.35
N PRO A 509 15.27 -11.41 28.64
CA PRO A 509 16.49 -11.69 27.87
C PRO A 509 16.98 -10.52 27.00
N GLU A 510 18.30 -10.28 26.97
CA GLU A 510 18.90 -9.13 26.27
C GLU A 510 18.51 -9.02 24.80
N TRP A 511 18.30 -10.15 24.11
CA TRP A 511 17.93 -10.18 22.70
C TRP A 511 16.52 -9.61 22.43
N LEU A 512 15.61 -9.58 23.41
CA LEU A 512 14.33 -8.88 23.31
C LEU A 512 14.46 -7.35 23.41
N ASN A 513 15.62 -6.85 23.85
CA ASN A 513 15.92 -5.45 24.10
C ASN A 513 17.05 -4.92 23.18
N ASP A 514 17.36 -5.63 22.09
CA ASP A 514 18.38 -5.24 21.10
C ASP A 514 17.93 -4.11 20.15
N GLY A 515 16.70 -3.64 20.32
CA GLY A 515 16.07 -2.57 19.53
C GLY A 515 15.48 -3.03 18.19
N ARG A 516 15.54 -4.32 17.85
CA ARG A 516 14.93 -4.88 16.64
C ARG A 516 13.43 -5.16 16.83
N GLN A 517 12.76 -5.49 15.72
CA GLN A 517 11.42 -6.06 15.77
C GLN A 517 11.53 -7.53 16.15
N GLN A 518 10.59 -8.01 16.96
CA GLN A 518 10.58 -9.36 17.53
C GLN A 518 9.19 -9.99 17.36
N ASP A 519 9.12 -11.31 17.46
CA ASP A 519 7.87 -12.05 17.41
C ASP A 519 7.08 -11.91 18.73
N CYS A 520 5.80 -11.57 18.66
CA CYS A 520 5.00 -11.40 19.86
C CYS A 520 4.60 -12.74 20.51
N HIS A 521 4.58 -13.84 19.76
CA HIS A 521 4.40 -15.20 20.29
C HIS A 521 5.63 -15.65 21.10
N GLU A 522 6.82 -15.35 20.60
CA GLU A 522 8.05 -15.65 21.32
C GLU A 522 8.16 -14.83 22.61
N PHE A 523 7.84 -13.54 22.56
CA PHE A 523 7.73 -12.70 23.76
C PHE A 523 6.70 -13.25 24.77
N LEU A 524 5.52 -13.68 24.32
CA LEU A 524 4.51 -14.31 25.19
C LEU A 524 5.09 -15.53 25.91
N LYS A 525 5.72 -16.45 25.18
CA LYS A 525 6.35 -17.65 25.74
C LYS A 525 7.42 -17.31 26.77
N GLN A 526 8.29 -16.34 26.48
CA GLN A 526 9.32 -15.89 27.42
C GLN A 526 8.72 -15.28 28.70
N VAL A 527 7.69 -14.44 28.60
CA VAL A 527 7.05 -13.84 29.78
C VAL A 527 6.36 -14.88 30.65
N LEU A 528 5.58 -15.80 30.06
CA LEU A 528 4.91 -16.86 30.83
C LEU A 528 5.92 -17.77 31.53
N PHE A 529 6.95 -18.24 30.81
CA PHE A 529 8.02 -19.06 31.37
C PHE A 529 8.70 -18.40 32.58
N ARG A 530 8.99 -17.09 32.53
CA ARG A 530 9.60 -16.36 33.66
C ARG A 530 8.68 -16.20 34.86
N ILE A 531 7.38 -16.05 34.64
CA ILE A 531 6.40 -16.01 35.74
C ILE A 531 6.36 -17.35 36.46
N GLU A 532 6.38 -18.46 35.73
CA GLU A 532 6.41 -19.81 36.32
C GLU A 532 7.72 -20.07 37.07
N GLU A 533 8.85 -19.77 36.45
CA GLU A 533 10.18 -19.94 37.04
C GLU A 533 10.34 -19.16 38.36
N GLU A 534 9.84 -17.91 38.42
CA GLU A 534 9.83 -17.09 39.64
C GLU A 534 8.80 -17.59 40.68
N SER A 535 7.66 -18.11 40.23
CA SER A 535 6.63 -18.69 41.11
C SER A 535 7.12 -19.96 41.81
N GLU A 536 7.78 -20.87 41.08
CA GLU A 536 8.33 -22.11 41.67
C GLU A 536 9.43 -21.83 42.69
N LYS A 537 10.35 -20.91 42.37
CA LYS A 537 11.43 -20.51 43.28
C LYS A 537 10.86 -19.97 44.58
N SER A 538 9.80 -19.16 44.50
CA SER A 538 9.10 -18.61 45.67
C SER A 538 8.47 -19.71 46.53
N LYS A 539 7.80 -20.70 45.91
CA LYS A 539 7.26 -21.87 46.64
C LYS A 539 8.34 -22.69 47.34
N LYS A 540 9.45 -22.97 46.66
CA LYS A 540 10.62 -23.71 47.20
C LYS A 540 11.31 -22.99 48.37
N SER A 541 11.19 -21.66 48.46
CA SER A 541 11.69 -20.89 49.61
C SER A 541 10.73 -20.76 50.80
N ILE A 542 9.45 -21.10 50.63
CA ILE A 542 8.41 -21.00 51.69
C ILE A 542 8.14 -22.37 52.34
N SER A 543 8.50 -23.47 51.68
CA SER A 543 8.23 -24.85 52.13
C SER A 543 8.94 -25.32 53.42
N GLU A 544 9.62 -24.44 54.15
CA GLU A 544 10.11 -24.73 55.52
C GLU A 544 9.16 -24.24 56.62
N GLU A 545 8.32 -23.20 56.41
CA GLU A 545 7.39 -22.70 57.43
C GLU A 545 6.00 -22.31 56.88
N ILE A 546 5.02 -23.21 57.09
CA ILE A 546 3.55 -22.98 57.10
C ILE A 546 2.89 -22.62 55.74
N SER A 547 2.27 -23.62 55.11
CA SER A 547 1.41 -23.46 53.92
C SER A 547 -0.08 -23.39 54.28
N THR A 548 -0.69 -22.20 54.28
CA THR A 548 -2.15 -22.01 54.47
C THR A 548 -2.76 -20.88 53.62
N THR A 549 -2.37 -20.73 52.36
CA THR A 549 -3.13 -19.93 51.37
C THR A 549 -3.35 -20.76 50.09
N THR A 550 -4.45 -20.49 49.38
CA THR A 550 -5.02 -21.39 48.36
C THR A 550 -4.10 -21.58 47.15
N ASP A 551 -3.78 -22.84 46.87
CA ASP A 551 -2.75 -23.29 45.91
C ASP A 551 -3.18 -23.18 44.43
N ILE A 552 -3.61 -21.99 44.01
CA ILE A 552 -4.04 -21.69 42.65
C ILE A 552 -2.85 -21.06 41.89
N PRO A 553 -2.38 -21.64 40.76
CA PRO A 553 -1.25 -21.11 40.00
C PRO A 553 -1.43 -19.65 39.57
N ILE A 554 -0.36 -18.86 39.46
CA ILE A 554 -0.47 -17.46 38.99
C ILE A 554 -0.97 -17.39 37.54
N CYS A 555 -0.53 -18.33 36.70
CA CYS A 555 -0.93 -18.45 35.30
C CYS A 555 -2.29 -19.19 35.15
N PRO A 556 -3.36 -18.56 34.64
CA PRO A 556 -4.62 -19.24 34.31
C PRO A 556 -4.65 -19.80 32.88
N PHE A 557 -3.56 -19.63 32.12
CA PHE A 557 -3.42 -20.09 30.73
C PHE A 557 -2.95 -21.55 30.62
N GLY A 558 -2.52 -22.15 31.73
CA GLY A 558 -2.00 -23.52 31.78
C GLY A 558 -3.09 -24.59 31.59
N GLY A 559 -2.84 -25.55 30.71
CA GLY A 559 -3.65 -26.75 30.47
C GLY A 559 -2.78 -27.99 30.28
N LYS A 560 -3.42 -29.16 30.07
CA LYS A 560 -2.72 -30.43 29.77
C LYS A 560 -3.27 -31.13 28.54
N LEU A 561 -2.35 -31.61 27.70
CA LEU A 561 -2.59 -32.52 26.59
C LEU A 561 -2.24 -33.96 26.99
N GLU A 562 -3.01 -34.93 26.49
CA GLU A 562 -2.63 -36.33 26.41
C GLU A 562 -2.23 -36.64 24.96
N ASN A 563 -1.01 -37.10 24.76
CA ASN A 563 -0.54 -37.70 23.51
C ASN A 563 -0.58 -39.23 23.65
N THR A 564 -1.45 -39.90 22.88
CA THR A 564 -1.53 -41.37 22.81
C THR A 564 -0.94 -41.86 21.49
N ILE A 565 0.10 -42.71 21.53
CA ILE A 565 0.69 -43.36 20.35
C ILE A 565 0.35 -44.85 20.35
N LYS A 566 -0.37 -45.32 19.33
CA LYS A 566 -0.74 -46.72 19.13
C LYS A 566 0.07 -47.34 17.99
N CYS A 567 0.97 -48.28 18.30
CA CYS A 567 1.67 -49.06 17.28
C CYS A 567 0.68 -49.92 16.48
N LEU A 568 0.70 -49.79 15.15
CA LEU A 568 -0.22 -50.52 14.26
C LEU A 568 0.15 -52.01 14.10
N THR A 569 1.41 -52.38 14.36
CA THR A 569 1.88 -53.77 14.25
C THR A 569 1.53 -54.64 15.45
N CYS A 570 1.72 -54.15 16.69
CA CYS A 570 1.53 -54.95 17.91
C CYS A 570 0.39 -54.46 18.83
N GLY A 571 -0.28 -53.36 18.44
CA GLY A 571 -1.37 -52.76 19.21
C GLY A 571 -0.95 -52.07 20.52
N ASN A 572 0.35 -52.00 20.84
CA ASN A 572 0.82 -51.34 22.06
C ASN A 572 0.47 -49.85 22.04
N LYS A 573 0.00 -49.35 23.18
CA LYS A 573 -0.27 -47.92 23.38
C LYS A 573 0.76 -47.33 24.36
N SER A 574 1.42 -46.27 23.93
CA SER A 574 2.12 -45.34 24.83
C SER A 574 1.21 -44.14 25.10
N LYS A 575 1.26 -43.60 26.32
CA LYS A 575 0.59 -42.36 26.73
C LYS A 575 1.63 -41.43 27.34
N THR A 576 1.61 -40.15 26.98
CA THR A 576 2.44 -39.10 27.58
C THR A 576 1.60 -37.84 27.79
N GLU A 577 1.65 -37.28 28.99
CA GLU A 577 1.02 -35.98 29.29
C GLU A 577 2.02 -34.84 29.05
N GLU A 578 1.50 -33.70 28.58
CA GLU A 578 2.28 -32.49 28.29
C GLU A 578 1.51 -31.25 28.79
N GLU A 579 2.21 -30.31 29.43
CA GLU A 579 1.63 -29.04 29.91
C GLU A 579 1.80 -27.95 28.85
N PHE A 580 0.77 -27.12 28.65
CA PHE A 580 0.76 -26.09 27.61
C PHE A 580 0.16 -24.76 28.09
N HIS A 581 0.61 -23.67 27.47
CA HIS A 581 0.10 -22.31 27.70
C HIS A 581 -0.59 -21.69 26.48
N ASP A 582 -0.22 -22.16 25.29
CA ASP A 582 -0.83 -21.80 24.03
C ASP A 582 -0.87 -23.04 23.12
N LEU A 583 -1.84 -23.07 22.20
CA LEU A 583 -1.85 -24.04 21.11
C LEU A 583 -1.41 -23.34 19.83
N SER A 584 -0.25 -23.73 19.32
CA SER A 584 0.34 -23.18 18.09
C SER A 584 -0.24 -23.90 16.87
N LEU A 585 -1.16 -23.24 16.16
CA LEU A 585 -1.92 -23.81 15.05
C LEU A 585 -1.26 -23.50 13.71
N SER A 586 -0.98 -24.55 12.93
CA SER A 586 -0.44 -24.44 11.58
C SER A 586 -1.47 -23.91 10.59
N LEU A 587 -1.03 -23.05 9.68
CA LEU A 587 -1.82 -22.56 8.56
C LEU A 587 -1.25 -23.10 7.24
N LYS A 588 -2.11 -23.44 6.30
CA LYS A 588 -1.71 -23.82 4.94
C LYS A 588 -1.70 -22.59 4.04
N VAL A 589 -0.67 -22.48 3.20
CA VAL A 589 -0.58 -21.49 2.12
C VAL A 589 -1.70 -21.78 1.10
N ASP A 590 -2.37 -20.71 0.64
CA ASP A 590 -3.40 -20.74 -0.40
C ASP A 590 -4.56 -21.74 -0.20
N ALA A 591 -4.95 -21.98 1.06
CA ALA A 591 -6.19 -22.70 1.35
C ALA A 591 -7.39 -21.95 0.76
N SER A 592 -8.08 -22.58 -0.21
CA SER A 592 -9.28 -22.04 -0.87
C SER A 592 -10.50 -21.93 0.04
N ASP A 593 -10.42 -22.57 1.21
CA ASP A 593 -11.56 -22.85 2.06
C ASP A 593 -11.60 -21.86 3.23
N ASN A 594 -12.82 -21.53 3.69
CA ASN A 594 -13.04 -20.63 4.83
C ASN A 594 -12.69 -21.32 6.16
N LEU A 595 -11.40 -21.56 6.42
CA LEU A 595 -10.88 -22.17 7.65
C LEU A 595 -11.24 -21.32 8.87
N SER A 596 -12.02 -21.87 9.80
CA SER A 596 -12.34 -21.24 11.09
C SER A 596 -11.36 -21.67 12.20
N PHE A 597 -11.37 -20.99 13.35
CA PHE A 597 -10.54 -21.42 14.50
C PHE A 597 -10.94 -22.80 15.02
N SER A 598 -12.23 -23.14 14.94
CA SER A 598 -12.73 -24.48 15.25
C SER A 598 -12.13 -25.54 14.34
N ASP A 599 -12.00 -25.27 13.05
CA ASP A 599 -11.43 -26.22 12.08
C ASP A 599 -9.92 -26.40 12.31
N LEU A 600 -9.18 -25.30 12.54
CA LEU A 600 -7.75 -25.33 12.85
C LEU A 600 -7.45 -26.07 14.17
N LEU A 601 -8.29 -25.90 15.19
CA LEU A 601 -8.17 -26.66 16.44
C LEU A 601 -8.55 -28.13 16.24
N SER A 602 -9.56 -28.44 15.42
CA SER A 602 -9.93 -29.82 15.09
C SER A 602 -8.83 -30.52 14.28
N GLU A 603 -8.13 -29.80 13.40
CA GLU A 603 -6.96 -30.31 12.68
C GLU A 603 -5.78 -30.59 13.65
N PHE A 604 -5.49 -29.68 14.58
CA PHE A 604 -4.45 -29.88 15.61
C PHE A 604 -4.72 -31.10 16.52
N LEU A 605 -6.00 -31.40 16.79
CA LEU A 605 -6.44 -32.55 17.61
C LEU A 605 -6.78 -33.80 16.79
N SER A 606 -6.52 -33.79 15.47
CA SER A 606 -6.79 -34.93 14.60
C SER A 606 -5.77 -36.08 14.78
N GLU A 607 -6.09 -37.26 14.24
CA GLU A 607 -5.19 -38.42 14.29
C GLU A 607 -4.05 -38.25 13.26
N GLU A 608 -2.80 -38.40 13.72
CA GLU A 608 -1.58 -38.28 12.93
C GLU A 608 -1.00 -39.66 12.61
N ASP A 609 -0.77 -39.93 11.32
CA ASP A 609 -0.16 -41.16 10.82
C ASP A 609 1.38 -41.08 10.89
N LEU A 610 1.98 -41.81 11.84
CA LEU A 610 3.44 -41.95 11.98
C LEU A 610 3.95 -43.07 11.07
N LYS A 611 4.33 -42.72 9.83
CA LYS A 611 4.72 -43.63 8.74
C LYS A 611 5.98 -43.16 8.02
N GLY A 612 6.62 -44.05 7.27
CA GLY A 612 7.81 -43.74 6.47
C GLY A 612 8.98 -43.28 7.35
N ASP A 613 9.58 -42.13 7.02
CA ASP A 613 10.70 -41.56 7.79
C ASP A 613 10.29 -41.15 9.23
N ASN A 614 9.00 -40.95 9.49
CA ASN A 614 8.43 -40.55 10.78
C ASN A 614 7.92 -41.75 11.62
N GLN A 615 8.41 -42.97 11.37
CA GLN A 615 7.99 -44.16 12.12
C GLN A 615 8.30 -44.09 13.63
N TYR A 616 7.40 -44.66 14.44
CA TYR A 616 7.54 -44.72 15.89
C TYR A 616 8.44 -45.88 16.34
N SER A 617 9.44 -45.61 17.16
CA SER A 617 10.24 -46.65 17.83
C SER A 617 9.41 -47.34 18.92
N CYS A 618 8.92 -48.55 18.64
CA CYS A 618 8.07 -49.28 19.57
C CYS A 618 8.87 -50.30 20.40
N ASP A 619 8.98 -50.07 21.70
CA ASP A 619 9.75 -50.92 22.64
C ASP A 619 9.31 -52.39 22.60
N LYS A 620 7.99 -52.63 22.52
CA LYS A 620 7.40 -53.98 22.44
C LYS A 620 7.74 -54.71 21.12
N CYS A 621 8.04 -53.97 20.06
CA CYS A 621 8.46 -54.50 18.76
C CYS A 621 9.99 -54.53 18.58
N GLY A 622 10.75 -53.87 19.45
CA GLY A 622 12.20 -53.71 19.32
C GLY A 622 12.65 -52.90 18.09
N GLY A 623 11.85 -51.93 17.63
CA GLY A 623 12.24 -51.09 16.49
C GLY A 623 11.15 -50.20 15.91
N LEU A 624 11.50 -49.48 14.83
CA LEU A 624 10.64 -48.55 14.10
C LEU A 624 9.43 -49.27 13.47
N ARG A 625 8.22 -48.73 13.69
CA ARG A 625 6.96 -49.27 13.17
C ARG A 625 5.99 -48.13 12.85
N ASP A 626 5.08 -48.40 11.93
CA ASP A 626 3.94 -47.52 11.69
C ASP A 626 3.08 -47.43 12.96
N ALA A 627 2.68 -46.21 13.31
CA ALA A 627 1.84 -45.93 14.47
C ALA A 627 0.82 -44.83 14.16
N LEU A 628 -0.20 -44.74 15.01
CA LEU A 628 -1.18 -43.67 15.00
C LEU A 628 -1.00 -42.85 16.28
N LYS A 629 -0.81 -41.53 16.15
CA LYS A 629 -0.72 -40.59 17.26
C LYS A 629 -2.03 -39.81 17.37
N LEU A 630 -2.53 -39.62 18.58
CA LEU A 630 -3.75 -38.86 18.87
C LEU A 630 -3.50 -37.92 20.04
N THR A 631 -3.77 -36.63 19.82
CA THR A 631 -3.61 -35.54 20.79
C THR A 631 -4.98 -35.15 21.36
N ARG A 632 -5.10 -35.00 22.68
CA ARG A 632 -6.38 -34.68 23.36
C ARG A 632 -6.18 -33.66 24.46
N ILE A 633 -7.12 -32.72 24.63
CA ILE A 633 -7.14 -31.83 25.80
C ILE A 633 -7.78 -32.57 26.98
N ILE A 634 -6.99 -32.88 28.01
CA ILE A 634 -7.45 -33.55 29.24
C ILE A 634 -7.67 -32.57 30.38
N ILE A 635 -6.88 -31.48 30.45
CA ILE A 635 -7.12 -30.35 31.36
C ILE A 635 -7.20 -29.07 30.53
N PRO A 636 -8.41 -28.53 30.33
CA PRO A 636 -8.63 -27.32 29.54
C PRO A 636 -8.31 -26.05 30.36
N PRO A 637 -7.53 -25.10 29.82
CA PRO A 637 -7.09 -23.92 30.57
C PRO A 637 -8.24 -22.93 30.80
N ARG A 638 -8.20 -22.16 31.89
CA ARG A 638 -9.23 -21.15 32.20
C ARG A 638 -9.30 -20.05 31.14
N TYR A 639 -8.14 -19.67 30.61
CA TYR A 639 -8.00 -18.85 29.43
C TYR A 639 -7.19 -19.63 28.38
N LEU A 640 -7.77 -19.89 27.21
CA LEU A 640 -7.09 -20.56 26.11
C LEU A 640 -6.44 -19.53 25.18
N ILE A 641 -5.15 -19.72 24.88
CA ILE A 641 -4.44 -18.95 23.86
C ILE A 641 -4.26 -19.81 22.61
N LEU A 642 -4.69 -19.30 21.45
CA LEU A 642 -4.39 -19.88 20.15
C LEU A 642 -3.39 -18.98 19.42
N SER A 643 -2.29 -19.55 18.96
CA SER A 643 -1.23 -18.84 18.24
C SER A 643 -1.23 -19.30 16.80
N LEU A 644 -1.45 -18.41 15.84
CA LEU A 644 -1.48 -18.77 14.42
C LEU A 644 -0.08 -18.67 13.81
N ASN A 645 0.46 -19.81 13.36
CA ASN A 645 1.78 -19.90 12.74
C ASN A 645 1.78 -19.19 11.37
N ARG A 646 1.91 -17.86 11.37
CA ARG A 646 1.88 -17.04 10.15
C ARG A 646 3.24 -16.77 9.52
N PHE A 647 4.34 -17.21 10.12
CA PHE A 647 5.68 -17.02 9.56
C PHE A 647 6.33 -18.36 9.26
N GLU A 648 6.51 -18.65 7.97
CA GLU A 648 7.09 -19.90 7.47
C GLU A 648 8.33 -19.60 6.64
N TYR A 649 9.34 -20.49 6.66
CA TYR A 649 10.47 -20.41 5.74
C TYR A 649 10.12 -21.10 4.42
N ASN A 650 9.89 -20.32 3.37
CA ASN A 650 9.62 -20.87 2.05
C ASN A 650 10.95 -21.27 1.38
N VAL A 651 11.13 -22.57 1.18
CA VAL A 651 12.35 -23.17 0.63
C VAL A 651 12.59 -22.77 -0.84
N GLU A 652 11.54 -22.60 -1.63
CA GLU A 652 11.63 -22.20 -3.05
C GLU A 652 12.16 -20.76 -3.21
N TYR A 653 11.68 -19.85 -2.36
CA TYR A 653 12.12 -18.44 -2.35
C TYR A 653 13.33 -18.17 -1.44
N GLY A 654 13.82 -19.17 -0.71
CA GLY A 654 14.97 -19.06 0.20
C GLY A 654 14.80 -18.05 1.34
N ARG A 655 13.56 -17.71 1.75
CA ARG A 655 13.26 -16.64 2.72
C ARG A 655 12.03 -16.93 3.56
N ARG A 656 11.89 -16.26 4.71
CA ARG A 656 10.64 -16.26 5.47
C ARG A 656 9.54 -15.49 4.72
N ILE A 657 8.32 -16.00 4.79
CA ILE A 657 7.12 -15.41 4.20
C ILE A 657 6.00 -15.32 5.26
N LYS A 658 5.09 -14.35 5.08
CA LYS A 658 3.89 -14.24 5.91
C LYS A 658 2.73 -14.98 5.24
N ILE A 659 2.11 -15.92 5.95
CA ILE A 659 0.91 -16.64 5.51
C ILE A 659 -0.30 -15.72 5.65
N MET A 660 -0.81 -15.29 4.50
CA MET A 660 -1.93 -14.34 4.38
C MET A 660 -3.31 -15.00 4.35
N THR A 661 -3.39 -16.33 4.52
CA THR A 661 -4.64 -17.09 4.59
C THR A 661 -5.61 -16.46 5.59
N HIS A 662 -6.80 -16.09 5.10
CA HIS A 662 -7.83 -15.43 5.89
C HIS A 662 -8.52 -16.45 6.81
N VAL A 663 -8.58 -16.13 8.10
CA VAL A 663 -9.22 -16.96 9.12
C VAL A 663 -10.32 -16.11 9.77
N PRO A 664 -11.61 -16.38 9.53
CA PRO A 664 -12.71 -15.54 10.02
C PRO A 664 -12.74 -15.50 11.55
N ILE A 665 -12.86 -14.29 12.11
CA ILE A 665 -12.93 -14.10 13.55
C ILE A 665 -14.29 -14.60 14.09
N GLN A 666 -14.26 -15.56 15.00
CA GLN A 666 -15.41 -16.09 15.73
C GLN A 666 -15.53 -15.45 17.12
N ASP A 667 -16.76 -15.30 17.62
CA ASP A 667 -17.04 -14.72 18.94
C ASP A 667 -16.81 -15.69 20.10
N SER A 668 -16.94 -16.98 19.81
CA SER A 668 -16.90 -18.08 20.76
C SER A 668 -16.29 -19.33 20.13
N LEU A 669 -15.77 -20.21 20.98
CA LEU A 669 -15.10 -21.44 20.61
C LEU A 669 -15.58 -22.58 21.52
N LEU A 670 -15.87 -23.74 20.94
CA LEU A 670 -16.23 -24.94 21.69
C LEU A 670 -15.03 -25.87 21.75
N VAL A 671 -14.65 -26.29 22.96
CA VAL A 671 -13.54 -27.22 23.19
C VAL A 671 -14.06 -28.45 23.91
N VAL A 672 -13.76 -29.63 23.36
CA VAL A 672 -14.13 -30.91 23.97
C VAL A 672 -13.03 -31.35 24.92
N GLN A 673 -13.37 -31.56 26.20
CA GLN A 673 -12.48 -32.21 27.16
C GLN A 673 -12.63 -33.73 27.06
N ALA A 674 -11.51 -34.44 26.97
CA ALA A 674 -11.48 -35.90 26.98
C ALA A 674 -11.41 -36.46 28.42
N HIS A 675 -12.17 -37.52 28.68
CA HIS A 675 -12.07 -38.33 29.90
C HIS A 675 -11.65 -39.77 29.58
N ASP A 676 -10.99 -40.43 30.54
CA ASP A 676 -10.16 -41.63 30.34
C ASP A 676 -10.91 -42.92 29.93
N HIS A 677 -12.24 -42.83 29.75
CA HIS A 677 -13.10 -43.95 29.36
C HIS A 677 -13.61 -43.90 27.91
N ASP A 678 -13.47 -42.79 27.18
CA ASP A 678 -14.11 -42.67 25.87
C ASP A 678 -13.30 -43.30 24.72
N LYS A 679 -13.92 -44.29 24.07
CA LYS A 679 -13.42 -45.00 22.89
C LYS A 679 -14.03 -44.49 21.57
N SER A 680 -14.91 -43.50 21.60
CA SER A 680 -15.78 -43.12 20.48
C SER A 680 -15.55 -41.73 19.89
N ILE A 681 -14.86 -40.82 20.59
CA ILE A 681 -14.61 -39.46 20.11
C ILE A 681 -13.44 -39.46 19.12
N ASN A 682 -13.75 -39.75 17.85
CA ASN A 682 -12.95 -39.29 16.72
C ASN A 682 -13.19 -37.78 16.57
N GLY A 683 -12.14 -36.98 16.37
CA GLY A 683 -12.18 -35.51 16.40
C GLY A 683 -12.95 -34.84 15.27
N GLN A 684 -14.28 -35.01 15.23
CA GLN A 684 -15.20 -34.27 14.38
C GLN A 684 -15.88 -33.16 15.19
N ILE A 685 -15.26 -31.98 15.23
CA ILE A 685 -16.01 -30.77 15.55
C ILE A 685 -16.87 -30.45 14.31
N ASN A 686 -18.19 -30.28 14.52
CA ASN A 686 -19.23 -29.98 13.52
C ASN A 686 -19.73 -31.14 12.62
N GLY A 687 -20.61 -31.97 13.17
CA GLY A 687 -21.52 -32.79 12.38
C GLY A 687 -22.76 -33.23 13.16
N LYS A 688 -23.97 -32.81 12.75
CA LYS A 688 -25.22 -33.41 13.26
C LYS A 688 -25.32 -34.86 12.79
N VAL A 689 -24.92 -35.81 13.64
CA VAL A 689 -25.13 -37.25 13.40
C VAL A 689 -26.12 -37.79 14.42
N ASN A 690 -27.37 -37.96 13.96
CA ASN A 690 -28.37 -38.92 14.45
C ASN A 690 -28.40 -39.24 15.96
N GLY A 691 -28.77 -38.25 16.79
CA GLY A 691 -29.64 -38.50 17.95
C GLY A 691 -29.15 -39.46 19.05
N ILE A 692 -27.84 -39.64 19.23
CA ILE A 692 -27.27 -40.36 20.37
C ILE A 692 -26.39 -39.40 21.18
N THR A 693 -26.90 -38.95 22.32
CA THR A 693 -26.14 -38.18 23.30
C THR A 693 -25.27 -39.13 24.13
N ASN A 694 -23.97 -39.19 23.87
CA ASN A 694 -23.03 -39.88 24.75
C ASN A 694 -22.84 -39.04 26.03
N GLU A 695 -23.24 -39.58 27.19
CA GLU A 695 -23.29 -38.88 28.48
C GLU A 695 -21.92 -38.52 29.10
N ASN A 696 -20.81 -38.74 28.38
CA ASN A 696 -19.43 -38.66 28.90
C ASN A 696 -18.57 -37.52 28.29
N VAL A 697 -19.14 -36.66 27.44
CA VAL A 697 -18.40 -35.57 26.79
C VAL A 697 -18.61 -34.27 27.54
N ASN A 698 -17.55 -33.70 28.13
CA ASN A 698 -17.61 -32.38 28.76
C ASN A 698 -17.24 -31.30 27.73
N GLU A 699 -18.26 -30.63 27.18
CA GLU A 699 -18.09 -29.52 26.24
C GLU A 699 -17.90 -28.19 26.99
N ILE A 700 -16.79 -27.50 26.71
CA ILE A 700 -16.45 -26.24 27.35
C ILE A 700 -16.53 -25.11 26.33
N GLN A 701 -17.45 -24.19 26.59
CA GLN A 701 -17.61 -22.98 25.79
C GLN A 701 -16.70 -21.86 26.28
N TYR A 702 -15.92 -21.31 25.36
CA TYR A 702 -15.13 -20.11 25.55
C TYR A 702 -15.72 -18.94 24.75
N ASP A 703 -15.59 -17.73 25.29
CA ASP A 703 -15.80 -16.47 24.58
C ASP A 703 -14.46 -15.80 24.26
N LEU A 704 -14.38 -15.14 23.11
CA LEU A 704 -13.22 -14.36 22.71
C LEU A 704 -13.03 -13.16 23.64
N SER A 705 -11.84 -13.03 24.24
CA SER A 705 -11.48 -11.94 25.16
C SER A 705 -10.44 -10.97 24.58
N ALA A 706 -9.50 -11.44 23.75
CA ALA A 706 -8.56 -10.56 23.04
C ALA A 706 -8.03 -11.16 21.73
N ILE A 707 -7.55 -10.29 20.84
CA ILE A 707 -6.86 -10.64 19.60
C ILE A 707 -5.66 -9.72 19.43
N VAL A 708 -4.47 -10.29 19.25
CA VAL A 708 -3.29 -9.56 18.76
C VAL A 708 -3.27 -9.66 17.24
N ILE A 709 -3.21 -8.53 16.55
CA ILE A 709 -3.14 -8.41 15.10
C ILE A 709 -1.70 -8.11 14.68
N HIS A 710 -1.21 -8.76 13.62
CA HIS A 710 0.00 -8.36 12.92
C HIS A 710 -0.34 -7.66 11.60
N SER A 711 0.01 -6.37 11.49
CA SER A 711 -0.14 -5.55 10.29
C SER A 711 1.13 -5.55 9.43
N GLY A 712 0.95 -5.66 8.11
CA GLY A 712 2.03 -5.69 7.12
C GLY A 712 2.18 -7.06 6.47
N SER A 713 2.61 -7.11 5.20
CA SER A 713 2.72 -8.33 4.39
C SER A 713 4.06 -9.08 4.52
N SER A 714 5.00 -8.57 5.33
CA SER A 714 6.32 -9.17 5.54
C SER A 714 6.32 -10.09 6.77
N ALA A 715 7.25 -11.05 6.78
CA ALA A 715 7.59 -11.84 7.98
C ALA A 715 8.76 -11.24 8.78
N GLU A 716 9.48 -10.29 8.19
CA GLU A 716 10.66 -9.65 8.80
C GLU A 716 10.34 -8.28 9.41
N TYR A 717 9.20 -7.68 9.05
CA TYR A 717 8.79 -6.38 9.56
C TYR A 717 7.27 -6.18 9.53
N GLY A 718 6.77 -5.41 10.51
CA GLY A 718 5.36 -5.06 10.59
C GLY A 718 5.03 -4.27 11.86
N HIS A 719 3.77 -4.29 12.26
CA HIS A 719 3.30 -3.64 13.48
C HIS A 719 2.26 -4.48 14.21
N TYR A 720 2.41 -4.63 15.52
CA TYR A 720 1.45 -5.33 16.37
C TYR A 720 0.54 -4.34 17.09
N TYR A 721 -0.75 -4.67 17.17
CA TYR A 721 -1.73 -4.00 18.02
C TYR A 721 -2.78 -5.00 18.52
N THR A 722 -3.53 -4.63 19.56
CA THR A 722 -4.44 -5.57 20.25
C THR A 722 -5.86 -5.04 20.30
N TYR A 723 -6.84 -5.87 19.92
CA TYR A 723 -8.21 -5.72 20.38
C TYR A 723 -8.40 -6.53 21.66
N ALA A 724 -8.96 -5.95 22.71
CA ALA A 724 -9.34 -6.71 23.91
C ALA A 724 -10.66 -6.22 24.50
N LYS A 725 -11.41 -7.15 25.09
CA LYS A 725 -12.60 -6.87 25.89
C LYS A 725 -12.17 -6.62 27.32
N ASP A 726 -12.50 -5.45 27.83
CA ASP A 726 -12.28 -5.13 29.23
C ASP A 726 -13.41 -5.74 30.08
N GLU A 727 -13.08 -6.72 30.93
CA GLU A 727 -14.06 -7.38 31.81
C GLU A 727 -14.62 -6.44 32.90
N ASP A 728 -14.08 -5.22 33.07
CA ASP A 728 -14.51 -4.25 34.09
C ASP A 728 -15.71 -3.38 33.67
N ASP A 729 -15.89 -3.13 32.36
CA ASP A 729 -17.01 -2.38 31.76
C ASP A 729 -17.68 -3.08 30.56
N ASP A 730 -17.26 -4.31 30.26
CA ASP A 730 -17.72 -5.22 29.20
C ASP A 730 -17.55 -4.70 27.75
N LYS A 731 -16.70 -3.67 27.54
CA LYS A 731 -16.48 -3.07 26.21
C LYS A 731 -15.20 -3.55 25.55
N TRP A 732 -15.24 -3.54 24.23
CA TRP A 732 -14.05 -3.76 23.41
C TRP A 732 -13.25 -2.47 23.26
N TYR A 733 -11.94 -2.60 23.25
CA TYR A 733 -10.97 -1.54 23.03
C TYR A 733 -9.92 -2.00 22.02
N ASN A 734 -9.45 -1.09 21.18
CA ASN A 734 -8.22 -1.24 20.41
C ASN A 734 -7.09 -0.52 21.17
N TYR A 735 -6.05 -1.27 21.51
CA TYR A 735 -4.82 -0.83 22.14
C TYR A 735 -3.71 -0.84 21.09
N ASN A 736 -3.30 0.34 20.67
CA ASN A 736 -2.24 0.57 19.70
C ASN A 736 -1.18 1.47 20.36
N ASP A 737 -0.21 0.83 21.02
CA ASP A 737 0.80 1.48 21.86
C ASP A 737 0.19 2.51 22.82
N SER A 738 0.53 3.79 22.67
CA SER A 738 0.10 4.92 23.51
C SER A 738 -1.39 5.29 23.34
N TYR A 739 -2.07 4.70 22.36
CA TYR A 739 -3.43 5.05 21.94
C TYR A 739 -4.40 3.93 22.28
N VAL A 740 -5.49 4.28 22.97
CA VAL A 740 -6.57 3.35 23.28
C VAL A 740 -7.90 3.96 22.88
N ILE A 741 -8.59 3.30 21.95
CA ILE A 741 -9.90 3.71 21.43
C ILE A 741 -10.94 2.62 21.68
N THR A 742 -12.20 3.00 21.88
CA THR A 742 -13.32 2.06 21.97
C THR A 742 -13.55 1.34 20.63
N SER A 743 -13.94 0.07 20.68
CA SER A 743 -14.30 -0.77 19.52
C SER A 743 -15.55 -1.61 19.83
N SER A 744 -15.92 -2.52 18.92
CA SER A 744 -16.95 -3.54 19.13
C SER A 744 -16.56 -4.85 18.44
N LEU A 745 -17.10 -5.98 18.90
CA LEU A 745 -16.85 -7.28 18.28
C LEU A 745 -17.30 -7.33 16.82
N SER A 746 -18.46 -6.75 16.50
CA SER A 746 -18.96 -6.60 15.12
C SER A 746 -17.98 -5.86 14.21
N ARG A 747 -17.33 -4.82 14.75
CA ARG A 747 -16.35 -3.98 14.06
C ARG A 747 -15.02 -4.72 13.85
N ILE A 748 -14.58 -5.50 14.83
CA ILE A 748 -13.40 -6.37 14.73
C ILE A 748 -13.62 -7.44 13.64
N ILE A 749 -14.82 -8.06 13.61
CA ILE A 749 -15.18 -9.07 12.61
C ILE A 749 -15.31 -8.48 11.19
N SER A 750 -15.79 -7.24 11.03
CA SER A 750 -15.78 -6.58 9.71
C SER A 750 -14.36 -6.22 9.26
N GLU A 751 -13.55 -5.68 10.16
CA GLU A 751 -12.18 -5.26 9.85
C GLU A 751 -11.28 -6.43 9.45
N GLY A 752 -11.45 -7.59 10.10
CA GLY A 752 -10.74 -8.82 9.74
C GLY A 752 -11.00 -9.32 8.30
N LYS A 753 -12.08 -8.87 7.64
CA LYS A 753 -12.41 -9.24 6.25
C LYS A 753 -11.82 -8.29 5.21
N ASP A 754 -11.71 -7.01 5.54
CA ASP A 754 -11.40 -5.95 4.57
C ASP A 754 -9.90 -5.62 4.47
N PHE A 755 -9.11 -5.93 5.51
CA PHE A 755 -7.68 -5.60 5.54
C PHE A 755 -6.79 -6.70 4.93
N LYS A 756 -6.36 -6.49 3.68
CA LYS A 756 -5.44 -7.40 2.95
C LYS A 756 -4.07 -7.63 3.62
N SER A 757 -3.66 -6.82 4.59
CA SER A 757 -2.35 -6.90 5.26
C SER A 757 -2.40 -7.33 6.72
N ASP A 758 -3.57 -7.20 7.37
CA ASP A 758 -3.70 -7.26 8.82
C ASP A 758 -4.36 -8.57 9.22
N THR A 759 -3.64 -9.36 10.03
CA THR A 759 -3.98 -10.76 10.24
C THR A 759 -3.99 -11.09 11.73
N PRO A 760 -5.03 -11.77 12.27
CA PRO A 760 -5.01 -12.30 13.63
C PRO A 760 -3.79 -13.18 13.86
N TYR A 761 -3.06 -12.95 14.94
CA TYR A 761 -1.80 -13.63 15.23
C TYR A 761 -1.86 -14.42 16.54
N LEU A 762 -2.31 -13.79 17.63
CA LEU A 762 -2.69 -14.48 18.87
C LEU A 762 -4.15 -14.22 19.17
N LEU A 763 -4.87 -15.24 19.66
CA LEU A 763 -6.26 -15.15 20.10
C LEU A 763 -6.38 -15.64 21.53
N PHE A 764 -7.06 -14.86 22.36
CA PHE A 764 -7.31 -15.17 23.76
C PHE A 764 -8.79 -15.43 23.95
N PHE A 765 -9.09 -16.55 24.60
CA PHE A 765 -10.43 -17.08 24.83
C PHE A 765 -10.61 -17.33 26.33
N LYS A 766 -11.75 -16.95 26.92
CA LYS A 766 -12.08 -17.16 28.34
C LYS A 766 -13.24 -18.15 28.48
N GLN A 767 -13.15 -19.15 29.37
CA GLN A 767 -14.29 -20.04 29.64
C GLN A 767 -15.49 -19.24 30.20
N LYS A 768 -16.69 -19.48 29.67
CA LYS A 768 -17.92 -18.77 30.07
C LYS A 768 -18.26 -18.86 31.56
N ASN A 769 -17.95 -19.99 32.19
CA ASN A 769 -18.37 -20.29 33.56
C ASN A 769 -17.46 -19.66 34.64
N ILE A 770 -16.50 -18.80 34.26
CA ILE A 770 -15.57 -18.15 35.19
C ILE A 770 -16.06 -16.76 35.59
N ASN A 771 -16.61 -16.68 36.81
CA ASN A 771 -16.90 -15.43 37.49
C ASN A 771 -15.62 -14.85 38.10
N ASN A 772 -15.14 -13.74 37.54
CA ASN A 772 -14.00 -13.00 38.08
C ASN A 772 -14.50 -11.89 39.02
N HIS A 773 -13.84 -11.72 40.16
CA HIS A 773 -14.09 -10.59 41.05
C HIS A 773 -13.24 -9.39 40.66
N LYS A 774 -13.86 -8.22 40.59
CA LYS A 774 -13.16 -6.94 40.35
C LYS A 774 -12.24 -6.59 41.52
N LEU A 775 -10.95 -6.40 41.25
CA LEU A 775 -10.00 -5.93 42.25
C LEU A 775 -10.23 -4.43 42.52
N SER A 776 -10.67 -4.08 43.72
CA SER A 776 -10.92 -2.69 44.13
C SER A 776 -9.65 -1.96 44.59
N GLU A 777 -8.68 -2.70 45.12
CA GLU A 777 -7.51 -2.14 45.81
C GLU A 777 -6.23 -2.93 45.52
N ILE A 778 -5.12 -2.20 45.35
CA ILE A 778 -3.75 -2.74 45.25
C ILE A 778 -2.95 -2.42 46.52
N SER A 779 -1.85 -3.16 46.73
CA SER A 779 -0.96 -3.00 47.88
C SER A 779 -0.38 -1.58 48.00
N PRO A 780 -0.05 -1.09 49.21
CA PRO A 780 0.51 0.25 49.40
C PRO A 780 1.79 0.49 48.59
N VAL A 781 2.66 -0.53 48.49
CA VAL A 781 3.91 -0.48 47.70
C VAL A 781 3.63 -0.18 46.23
N LEU A 782 2.64 -0.85 45.63
CA LEU A 782 2.28 -0.62 44.23
C LEU A 782 1.59 0.74 44.03
N ARG A 783 0.84 1.26 45.02
CA ARG A 783 0.31 2.64 44.97
C ARG A 783 1.44 3.67 44.96
N GLU A 784 2.43 3.51 45.82
CA GLU A 784 3.59 4.40 45.89
C GLU A 784 4.36 4.42 44.55
N GLU A 785 4.56 3.27 43.90
CA GLU A 785 5.17 3.20 42.56
C GLU A 785 4.30 3.86 41.47
N VAL A 786 2.98 3.69 41.50
CA VAL A 786 2.07 4.41 40.58
C VAL A 786 2.13 5.92 40.82
N GLU A 787 2.18 6.38 42.07
CA GLU A 787 2.33 7.80 42.42
C GLU A 787 3.69 8.36 41.97
N LYS A 788 4.79 7.63 42.19
CA LYS A 788 6.12 7.99 41.64
C LYS A 788 6.06 8.14 40.12
N LYS A 789 5.48 7.16 39.40
CA LYS A 789 5.34 7.17 37.93
C LYS A 789 4.42 8.29 37.43
N ASN A 790 3.39 8.66 38.19
CA ASN A 790 2.53 9.81 37.91
C ASN A 790 3.28 11.14 38.12
N ASN A 791 4.00 11.29 39.24
CA ASN A 791 4.71 12.50 39.65
C ASN A 791 6.05 12.73 38.91
N TYR A 792 6.58 11.71 38.24
CA TYR A 792 7.73 11.86 37.35
C TYR A 792 7.34 12.73 36.14
N ASN A 793 7.56 14.03 36.27
CA ASN A 793 7.63 14.99 35.17
C ASN A 793 8.98 14.85 34.47
N ASP A 794 9.03 15.15 33.16
CA ASP A 794 10.24 15.02 32.35
C ASP A 794 11.36 15.97 32.81
N ALA A 795 12.23 15.48 33.70
CA ALA A 795 13.34 16.22 34.32
C ALA A 795 14.55 16.38 33.39
N PHE A 796 14.31 16.61 32.10
CA PHE A 796 15.30 17.03 31.09
C PHE A 796 14.79 18.28 30.36
N GLY A 797 14.55 19.36 31.12
CA GLY A 797 13.91 20.56 30.55
C GLY A 797 13.92 21.84 31.37
N LYS A 798 14.70 21.95 32.46
CA LYS A 798 14.87 23.22 33.19
C LYS A 798 16.28 23.39 33.78
N SER A 799 17.02 24.33 33.20
CA SER A 799 18.00 25.14 33.92
C SER A 799 17.85 26.57 33.40
N ASP A 800 17.43 27.46 34.31
CA ASP A 800 17.66 28.90 34.34
C ASP A 800 17.54 29.71 33.04
N PHE A 801 16.45 30.47 32.94
CA PHE A 801 16.53 31.94 32.92
C PHE A 801 15.16 32.54 33.26
N SER A 802 15.08 33.25 34.38
CA SER A 802 13.95 34.11 34.72
C SER A 802 14.42 35.54 34.90
N THR A 803 13.87 36.47 34.11
CA THR A 803 13.65 37.87 34.52
C THR A 803 12.66 38.54 33.58
N ASP A 804 11.58 39.06 34.17
CA ASP A 804 10.89 40.34 33.91
C ASP A 804 10.82 40.96 32.51
N GLY A 805 9.63 41.49 32.17
CA GLY A 805 9.63 42.76 31.42
C GLY A 805 8.44 43.15 30.50
N LYS A 806 7.22 43.29 31.05
CA LYS A 806 6.18 44.27 30.65
C LYS A 806 5.70 44.39 29.18
N LYS A 807 4.36 44.30 29.07
CA LYS A 807 3.44 44.91 28.09
C LYS A 807 3.91 46.20 27.38
N ASN A 808 3.47 46.39 26.13
CA ASN A 808 2.39 47.36 25.83
C ASN A 808 1.83 47.19 24.40
N ASP A 809 0.58 47.63 24.24
CA ASP A 809 -0.23 47.57 23.03
C ASP A 809 0.17 48.62 21.97
N LYS A 810 -0.15 48.36 20.68
CA LYS A 810 -1.12 49.17 19.90
C LYS A 810 -1.28 48.73 18.43
N ASP A 811 -2.54 48.59 18.06
CA ASP A 811 -3.23 49.04 16.84
C ASP A 811 -2.40 49.53 15.63
N GLU A 812 -2.67 48.98 14.45
CA GLU A 812 -2.92 49.80 13.25
C GLU A 812 -3.81 49.04 12.24
N GLU A 813 -4.86 49.73 11.77
CA GLU A 813 -5.67 49.36 10.58
C GLU A 813 -4.82 49.66 9.30
N ASN A 814 -5.14 49.35 8.04
CA ASN A 814 -6.44 49.24 7.37
C ASN A 814 -6.24 48.53 5.98
N PRO A 815 -7.02 48.72 4.88
CA PRO A 815 -7.63 47.60 4.15
C PRO A 815 -7.07 47.40 2.73
N LEU A 816 -7.67 46.45 1.98
CA LEU A 816 -8.19 46.61 0.59
C LEU A 816 -8.34 45.24 -0.09
N SER A 817 -9.56 44.76 -0.25
CA SER A 817 -9.89 43.73 -1.23
C SER A 817 -11.28 43.96 -1.82
N GLY A 818 -11.33 44.65 -2.95
CA GLY A 818 -12.49 44.64 -3.83
C GLY A 818 -12.02 44.25 -5.23
N TYR A 819 -12.62 43.21 -5.80
CA TYR A 819 -12.97 43.09 -7.23
C TYR A 819 -13.85 41.84 -7.38
N ASP A 820 -15.09 42.07 -7.80
CA ASP A 820 -16.09 41.05 -8.14
C ASP A 820 -16.00 40.62 -9.61
N PHE A 821 -16.82 39.62 -9.96
CA PHE A 821 -17.12 39.04 -11.29
C PHE A 821 -16.11 38.02 -11.85
N PHE A 822 -16.56 36.77 -11.99
CA PHE A 822 -17.28 36.35 -13.21
C PHE A 822 -18.18 35.13 -12.93
N ASP A 823 -19.45 35.23 -13.32
CA ASP A 823 -20.38 34.10 -13.41
C ASP A 823 -20.00 33.22 -14.63
N PHE A 824 -20.12 31.89 -14.49
CA PHE A 824 -20.19 30.98 -15.64
C PHE A 824 -21.14 29.81 -15.38
N ASP A 825 -21.79 29.38 -16.46
CA ASP A 825 -23.15 28.84 -16.45
C ASP A 825 -23.29 27.35 -16.02
N LYS A 826 -24.49 26.98 -15.56
CA LYS A 826 -24.84 25.64 -15.07
C LYS A 826 -25.49 24.80 -16.17
N SER A 827 -24.72 24.23 -17.09
CA SER A 827 -25.28 23.34 -18.13
C SER A 827 -24.39 22.20 -18.66
N VAL A 828 -23.29 21.84 -17.98
CA VAL A 828 -22.53 20.60 -18.28
C VAL A 828 -22.07 19.89 -16.99
N PHE A 829 -23.02 19.47 -16.14
CA PHE A 829 -22.78 18.58 -15.00
C PHE A 829 -24.06 17.86 -14.58
#